data_AF-A0A8S2QZH9-F1
#
_entry.id   AF-A0A8S2QZH9-F1
#
_cell.length_a   1.000
_cell.length_b   1.000
_cell.length_c   1.000
_cell.angle_alpha   90.00
_cell.angle_beta   90.00
_cell.angle_gamma   90.00
#
_symmetry.space_group_name_H-M   'P 1'
#
loop_
_entity.id
_entity.type
_entity.pdbx_description
1 polymer ?
#
loop_
_entity_poly.entity_id
_entity_poly.type
_entity_poly.pdbx_seq_one_letter_code
_entity_poly.pdbx_strand_id
1 'polypeptide(L)'
;LLATAIQHEKPELEVRKTELLRKEEELKIELAKLEDQLLEDLANATGNILENKELLESLNKTKEKSATITSALEESAKLGEDLDKERNDYLPLAKHGSKLFFVLSDLAKLNNMYQFSLAAFLRLFQRNLEQTDKGSTQDRTLTLGKNQLRMTYKYITRSLFKSDRLMFAMHLVHGMFPKKVPDNEWEHFIGIAIADVKETRSLPSWVNEERSFDVSTFKANFPQLFSNLRFDDSSWSKWNSTNECELYFPQDKQITSFQQLLVIQAFRPDRLESTMRLFACDVLGIPDISPETLNLKKLYSKETISTEPILIIISAGADPSAELRDLAMQITGKDRFSEIAMGQGQMQVALDLLKKCSSQGTWLCLKNLHLVTPWLTTLEKELNALKPHKDFRLWLTSEVHPKFPTILLQSSIKITYEAPPGIKKNLLRTFEIWTQDEFGKGSTTRSQTLFVLAWFHAIVQERRKYIPQGWTKFYEFSQADLRAGYEIIHRLCERADKQSGGEIPWDYIYGLFEQAVYGGRVDNPVDTDVLKSYLTQYFNTAVIGGSRGSKTRLASNINLPNSSNFSEYKKICEDLNDDQDAPSLFGLPANIERSAQRMNSTQIINSLKVLQRTDVEVEKFDKDKWSALLTPLLNLWKKLNQDTDFIKLKVQPPVEDGSLSPIQSFLQLERYNGIQLVQTIHENLASLSKVIRGISLITNEIQEYAKDLLQNE
;
A
#
# COMPACT_ATOMS: atom_id res chain seq x y z
N LEU A 1 14.45 18.92 -10.05
CA LEU A 1 13.05 19.39 -10.14
C LEU A 1 12.95 20.84 -10.61
N LEU A 2 13.47 21.83 -9.86
CA LEU A 2 13.40 23.25 -10.29
C LEU A 2 14.12 23.47 -11.63
N ALA A 3 15.38 23.07 -11.74
CA ALA A 3 16.12 23.13 -13.01
C ALA A 3 15.38 22.42 -14.16
N THR A 4 14.85 21.22 -13.89
CA THR A 4 14.05 20.45 -14.87
C THR A 4 12.80 21.19 -15.33
N ALA A 5 12.09 21.86 -14.40
CA ALA A 5 10.91 22.65 -14.73
C ALA A 5 11.27 23.85 -15.60
N ILE A 6 12.34 24.58 -15.26
CA ILE A 6 12.79 25.75 -16.01
C ILE A 6 13.29 25.34 -17.40
N GLN A 7 14.10 24.28 -17.51
CA GLN A 7 14.59 23.75 -18.78
C GLN A 7 13.46 23.43 -19.76
N HIS A 8 12.31 22.96 -19.25
CA HIS A 8 11.16 22.64 -20.09
C HIS A 8 10.28 23.86 -20.38
N GLU A 9 9.98 24.68 -19.36
CA GLU A 9 9.02 25.79 -19.48
C GLU A 9 9.64 27.05 -20.10
N LYS A 10 10.90 27.34 -19.75
CA LYS A 10 11.64 28.53 -20.20
C LYS A 10 13.13 28.18 -20.42
N PRO A 11 13.46 27.41 -21.47
CA PRO A 11 14.84 27.00 -21.74
C PRO A 11 15.79 28.19 -21.89
N GLU A 12 15.32 29.31 -22.45
CA GLU A 12 16.10 30.54 -22.60
C GLU A 12 16.61 31.11 -21.27
N LEU A 13 15.80 31.03 -20.20
CA LEU A 13 16.20 31.48 -18.87
C LEU A 13 17.31 30.61 -18.28
N GLU A 14 17.22 29.29 -18.47
CA GLU A 14 18.24 28.38 -17.97
C GLU A 14 19.57 28.63 -18.70
N VAL A 15 19.54 28.73 -20.03
CA VAL A 15 20.72 29.05 -20.86
C VAL A 15 21.34 30.36 -20.40
N ARG A 16 20.53 31.42 -20.26
CA ARG A 16 20.99 32.75 -19.81
C ARG A 16 21.60 32.71 -18.41
N LYS A 17 21.03 31.93 -17.47
CA LYS A 17 21.60 31.77 -16.12
C LYS A 17 22.92 31.02 -16.16
N THR A 18 23.03 29.92 -16.93
CA THR A 18 24.31 29.19 -17.08
C THR A 18 25.39 30.04 -17.73
N GLU A 19 25.05 30.83 -18.76
CA GLU A 19 26.00 31.75 -19.39
C GLU A 19 26.45 32.86 -18.44
N LEU A 20 25.53 33.41 -17.64
CA LEU A 20 25.84 34.42 -16.64
C LEU A 20 26.79 33.86 -15.57
N LEU A 21 26.50 32.68 -15.02
CA LEU A 21 27.37 32.03 -14.03
C LEU A 21 28.76 31.73 -14.60
N ARG A 22 28.85 31.29 -15.87
CA ARG A 22 30.14 31.08 -16.53
C ARG A 22 30.92 32.38 -16.65
N LYS A 23 30.28 33.47 -17.10
CA LYS A 23 30.91 34.80 -17.23
C LYS A 23 31.35 35.34 -15.87
N GLU A 24 30.55 35.16 -14.83
CA GLU A 24 30.87 35.59 -13.47
C GLU A 24 32.12 34.85 -12.94
N GLU A 25 32.21 33.54 -13.18
CA GLU A 25 33.37 32.73 -12.81
C GLU A 25 34.63 33.15 -13.58
N GLU A 26 34.51 33.39 -14.90
CA GLU A 26 35.61 33.89 -15.73
C GLU A 26 36.13 35.25 -15.23
N LEU A 27 35.23 36.17 -14.90
CA LEU A 27 35.55 37.49 -14.35
C LEU A 27 36.20 37.40 -12.95
N LYS A 28 35.74 36.49 -12.09
CA LYS A 28 36.37 36.23 -10.77
C LYS A 28 37.79 35.70 -10.92
N ILE A 29 38.02 34.79 -11.87
CA ILE A 29 39.36 34.27 -12.17
C ILE A 29 40.26 35.38 -12.72
N GLU A 30 39.75 36.23 -13.61
CA GLU A 30 40.51 37.37 -14.16
C GLU A 30 40.86 38.38 -13.05
N LEU A 31 39.94 38.67 -12.15
CA LEU A 31 40.18 39.53 -10.99
C LEU A 31 41.29 38.97 -10.09
N ALA A 32 41.22 37.68 -9.73
CA ALA A 32 42.24 37.04 -8.91
C ALA A 32 43.63 37.07 -9.58
N LYS A 33 43.70 36.85 -10.90
CA LYS A 33 44.96 36.99 -11.65
C LYS A 33 45.50 38.41 -11.63
N LEU A 34 44.64 39.41 -11.73
CA LEU A 34 45.05 40.82 -11.66
C LEU A 34 45.54 41.18 -10.25
N GLU A 35 44.93 40.62 -9.20
CA GLU A 35 45.39 40.78 -7.82
C GLU A 35 46.75 40.12 -7.59
N ASP A 36 46.96 38.89 -8.08
CA ASP A 36 48.24 38.17 -8.01
C ASP A 36 49.33 38.91 -8.78
N GLN A 37 49.03 39.39 -10.00
CA GLN A 37 49.93 40.18 -10.82
C GLN A 37 50.34 41.48 -10.10
N LEU A 38 49.39 42.14 -9.43
CA LEU A 38 49.65 43.36 -8.67
C LEU A 38 50.54 43.11 -7.45
N LEU A 39 50.36 41.98 -6.76
CA LEU A 39 51.22 41.54 -5.67
C LEU A 39 52.63 41.21 -6.15
N GLU A 40 52.76 40.54 -7.29
CA GLU A 40 54.04 40.19 -7.91
C GLU A 40 54.79 41.44 -8.39
N ASP A 41 54.10 42.37 -9.06
CA ASP A 41 54.65 43.66 -9.49
C ASP A 41 55.13 44.50 -8.29
N LEU A 42 54.40 44.49 -7.17
CA LEU A 42 54.81 45.16 -5.92
C LEU A 42 55.98 44.47 -5.22
N ALA A 43 56.04 43.13 -5.22
CA ALA A 43 57.09 42.36 -4.58
C ALA A 43 58.44 42.44 -5.34
N ASN A 44 58.38 42.52 -6.67
CA ASN A 44 59.56 42.61 -7.54
C ASN A 44 60.07 44.05 -7.75
N ALA A 45 59.34 45.06 -7.25
CA ALA A 45 59.75 46.46 -7.36
C ALA A 45 61.01 46.74 -6.53
N THR A 46 62.15 46.98 -7.20
CA THR A 46 63.42 47.38 -6.58
C THR A 46 63.74 48.84 -6.89
N GLY A 47 64.00 49.66 -5.86
CA GLY A 47 64.26 51.10 -5.99
C GLY A 47 63.10 52.00 -5.51
N ASN A 48 63.18 53.30 -5.82
CA ASN A 48 62.14 54.27 -5.43
C ASN A 48 60.86 54.05 -6.26
N ILE A 49 59.83 53.45 -5.66
CA ILE A 49 58.56 53.06 -6.30
C ILE A 49 57.88 54.24 -7.03
N LEU A 50 58.10 55.47 -6.56
CA LEU A 50 57.55 56.70 -7.15
C LEU A 50 58.21 57.12 -8.47
N GLU A 51 59.40 56.60 -8.79
CA GLU A 51 60.15 56.94 -10.01
C GLU A 51 59.98 55.89 -11.12
N ASN A 52 59.48 54.70 -10.80
CA ASN A 52 59.28 53.62 -11.75
C ASN A 52 58.00 53.84 -12.57
N LYS A 53 58.14 54.58 -13.69
CA LYS A 53 57.03 54.90 -14.59
C LYS A 53 56.31 53.66 -15.14
N GLU A 54 57.03 52.59 -15.46
CA GLU A 54 56.45 51.35 -15.99
C GLU A 54 55.57 50.65 -14.94
N LEU A 55 56.03 50.60 -13.70
CA LEU A 55 55.26 50.06 -12.58
C LEU A 55 53.99 50.89 -12.32
N LEU A 56 54.09 52.21 -12.37
CA LEU A 56 52.97 53.15 -12.16
C LEU A 56 51.91 53.04 -13.28
N GLU A 57 52.34 52.78 -14.52
CA GLU A 57 51.46 52.55 -15.67
C GLU A 57 50.77 51.18 -15.58
N SER A 58 51.50 50.13 -15.19
CA SER A 58 50.94 48.79 -14.90
C SER A 58 49.89 48.85 -13.78
N LEU A 59 50.21 49.51 -12.67
CA LEU A 59 49.30 49.68 -11.51
C LEU A 59 48.02 50.41 -11.89
N ASN A 60 48.11 51.51 -12.66
CA ASN A 60 46.92 52.23 -13.11
C ASN A 60 46.06 51.38 -14.06
N LYS A 61 46.69 50.65 -14.99
CA LYS A 61 45.98 49.77 -15.92
C LYS A 61 45.31 48.58 -15.23
N THR A 62 45.98 47.98 -14.25
CA THR A 62 45.44 46.91 -13.40
C THR A 62 44.29 47.41 -12.53
N LYS A 63 44.41 48.62 -11.97
CA LYS A 63 43.35 49.27 -11.20
C LYS A 63 42.11 49.61 -12.04
N GLU A 64 42.28 50.14 -13.25
CA GLU A 64 41.16 50.41 -14.17
C GLU A 64 40.45 49.13 -14.59
N LYS A 65 41.22 48.07 -14.94
CA LYS A 65 40.65 46.76 -15.27
C LYS A 65 39.92 46.13 -14.10
N SER A 66 40.53 46.14 -12.91
CA SER A 66 39.91 45.65 -11.67
C SER A 66 38.60 46.39 -11.37
N ALA A 67 38.58 47.73 -11.47
CA ALA A 67 37.36 48.51 -11.28
C ALA A 67 36.26 48.17 -12.30
N THR A 68 36.63 47.96 -13.57
CA THR A 68 35.70 47.55 -14.63
C THR A 68 35.13 46.16 -14.37
N ILE A 69 35.97 45.19 -13.98
CA ILE A 69 35.57 43.82 -13.64
C ILE A 69 34.64 43.82 -12.41
N THR A 70 34.97 44.58 -11.37
CA THR A 70 34.12 44.72 -10.18
C THR A 70 32.76 45.29 -10.52
N SER A 71 32.70 46.34 -11.36
CA SER A 71 31.43 46.88 -11.85
C SER A 71 30.63 45.86 -12.67
N ALA A 72 31.29 45.08 -13.54
CA ALA A 72 30.65 44.03 -14.32
C ALA A 72 30.15 42.86 -13.45
N LEU A 73 30.86 42.53 -12.36
CA LEU A 73 30.43 41.56 -11.36
C LEU A 73 29.20 42.05 -10.59
N GLU A 74 29.14 43.34 -10.22
CA GLU A 74 27.96 43.94 -9.58
C GLU A 74 26.74 43.94 -10.51
N GLU A 75 26.90 44.26 -11.79
CA GLU A 75 25.82 44.16 -12.77
C GLU A 75 25.36 42.71 -12.99
N SER A 76 26.32 41.78 -13.06
CA SER A 76 26.01 40.34 -13.18
C SER A 76 25.27 39.83 -11.95
N ALA A 77 25.60 40.31 -10.75
CA ALA A 77 24.90 39.97 -9.51
C ALA A 77 23.44 40.47 -9.54
N LYS A 78 23.20 41.72 -9.96
CA LYS A 78 21.84 42.27 -10.13
C LYS A 78 21.02 41.48 -11.15
N LEU A 79 21.61 41.20 -12.31
CA LEU A 79 20.97 40.37 -13.33
C LEU A 79 20.73 38.94 -12.81
N GLY A 80 21.63 38.42 -11.98
CA GLY A 80 21.50 37.15 -11.29
C GLY A 80 20.28 37.10 -10.37
N GLU A 81 20.06 38.15 -9.59
CA GLU A 81 18.87 38.30 -8.71
C GLU A 81 17.58 38.38 -9.51
N ASP A 82 17.56 39.13 -10.61
CA ASP A 82 16.36 39.24 -11.45
C ASP A 82 16.02 37.92 -12.14
N LEU A 83 17.03 37.19 -12.62
CA LEU A 83 16.83 35.83 -13.11
C LEU A 83 16.33 34.89 -12.01
N ASP A 84 16.82 35.01 -10.79
CA ASP A 84 16.36 34.17 -9.68
C ASP A 84 14.91 34.50 -9.28
N LYS A 85 14.46 35.77 -9.40
CA LYS A 85 13.04 36.13 -9.23
C LYS A 85 12.16 35.39 -10.24
N GLU A 86 12.54 35.36 -11.52
CA GLU A 86 11.79 34.62 -12.54
C GLU A 86 11.81 33.11 -12.32
N ARG A 87 12.91 32.56 -11.82
CA ARG A 87 13.02 31.11 -11.48
C ARG A 87 12.17 30.76 -10.26
N ASN A 88 12.05 31.68 -9.31
CA ASN A 88 11.29 31.48 -8.08
C ASN A 88 9.79 31.29 -8.32
N ASP A 89 9.25 31.72 -9.47
CA ASP A 89 7.87 31.42 -9.88
C ASP A 89 7.58 29.90 -9.95
N TYR A 90 8.59 29.08 -10.27
CA TYR A 90 8.48 27.62 -10.36
C TYR A 90 8.92 26.89 -9.08
N LEU A 91 9.47 27.60 -8.09
CA LEU A 91 9.90 27.03 -6.82
C LEU A 91 8.76 26.33 -6.05
N PRO A 92 7.52 26.84 -6.00
CA PRO A 92 6.40 26.14 -5.36
C PRO A 92 6.14 24.76 -5.95
N LEU A 93 6.22 24.61 -7.29
CA LEU A 93 6.06 23.33 -7.97
C LEU A 93 7.19 22.36 -7.60
N ALA A 94 8.43 22.83 -7.57
CA ALA A 94 9.59 22.02 -7.18
C ALA A 94 9.51 21.56 -5.71
N LYS A 95 9.10 22.46 -4.79
CA LYS A 95 8.85 22.12 -3.38
C LYS A 95 7.73 21.09 -3.24
N HIS A 96 6.63 21.25 -3.99
CA HIS A 96 5.53 20.30 -4.02
C HIS A 96 5.99 18.91 -4.49
N GLY A 97 6.74 18.83 -5.59
CA GLY A 97 7.28 17.57 -6.10
C GLY A 97 8.30 16.93 -5.14
N SER A 98 9.14 17.73 -4.49
CA SER A 98 10.09 17.23 -3.48
C SER A 98 9.36 16.64 -2.28
N LYS A 99 8.35 17.34 -1.75
CA LYS A 99 7.54 16.86 -0.62
C LYS A 99 6.85 15.54 -0.96
N LEU A 100 6.25 15.47 -2.15
CA LEU A 100 5.60 14.27 -2.67
C LEU A 100 6.58 13.09 -2.70
N PHE A 101 7.79 13.27 -3.25
CA PHE A 101 8.77 12.18 -3.33
C PHE A 101 9.21 11.66 -1.94
N PHE A 102 9.43 12.53 -0.96
CA PHE A 102 9.80 12.09 0.38
C PHE A 102 8.68 11.34 1.09
N VAL A 103 7.43 11.80 0.96
CA VAL A 103 6.26 11.07 1.49
C VAL A 103 6.14 9.67 0.88
N LEU A 104 6.52 9.49 -0.39
CA LEU A 104 6.58 8.18 -1.03
C LEU A 104 7.72 7.31 -0.51
N SER A 105 8.86 7.90 -0.17
CA SER A 105 10.03 7.15 0.29
C SER A 105 9.77 6.44 1.62
N ASP A 106 8.87 6.97 2.45
CA ASP A 106 8.46 6.34 3.70
C ASP A 106 7.73 5.01 3.52
N LEU A 107 7.09 4.76 2.36
CA LEU A 107 6.36 3.51 2.11
C LEU A 107 7.24 2.26 2.25
N ALA A 108 8.54 2.40 2.02
CA ALA A 108 9.51 1.32 2.18
C ALA A 108 9.57 0.77 3.63
N LYS A 109 9.21 1.58 4.63
CA LYS A 109 9.14 1.19 6.05
C LYS A 109 8.03 0.18 6.33
N LEU A 110 6.93 0.25 5.58
CA LEU A 110 5.82 -0.68 5.72
C LEU A 110 6.10 -1.99 4.99
N ASN A 111 6.61 -1.91 3.76
CA ASN A 111 6.92 -3.08 2.95
C ASN A 111 8.18 -2.82 2.11
N ASN A 112 9.17 -3.70 2.22
CA ASN A 112 10.43 -3.60 1.47
C ASN A 112 10.20 -3.46 -0.05
N MET A 113 9.13 -4.05 -0.58
CA MET A 113 8.81 -3.98 -2.02
C MET A 113 8.36 -2.59 -2.49
N TYR A 114 7.97 -1.68 -1.59
CA TYR A 114 7.48 -0.33 -1.91
C TYR A 114 8.61 0.69 -2.05
N GLN A 115 9.61 0.35 -2.86
CA GLN A 115 10.76 1.21 -3.14
C GLN A 115 10.70 1.75 -4.56
N PHE A 116 10.69 3.08 -4.69
CA PHE A 116 10.52 3.77 -5.96
C PHE A 116 11.79 4.54 -6.33
N SER A 117 12.18 4.50 -7.60
CA SER A 117 13.34 5.28 -8.06
C SER A 117 13.01 6.74 -8.26
N LEU A 118 13.98 7.59 -7.93
CA LEU A 118 13.96 9.00 -8.31
C LEU A 118 13.88 9.18 -9.83
N ALA A 119 14.54 8.31 -10.59
CA ALA A 119 14.50 8.33 -12.06
C ALA A 119 13.07 8.17 -12.60
N ALA A 120 12.29 7.20 -12.09
CA ALA A 120 10.89 7.03 -12.47
C ALA A 120 10.04 8.25 -12.09
N PHE A 121 10.27 8.80 -10.89
CA PHE A 121 9.57 10.01 -10.45
C PHE A 121 9.88 11.22 -11.36
N LEU A 122 11.15 11.41 -11.75
CA LEU A 122 11.56 12.48 -12.66
C LEU A 122 10.94 12.33 -14.06
N ARG A 123 10.81 11.10 -14.58
CA ARG A 123 10.11 10.87 -15.85
C ARG A 123 8.63 11.21 -15.77
N LEU A 124 7.96 10.85 -14.67
CA LEU A 124 6.57 11.24 -14.44
C LEU A 124 6.43 12.77 -14.35
N PHE A 125 7.39 13.43 -13.70
CA PHE A 125 7.45 14.89 -13.60
C PHE A 125 7.65 15.55 -14.98
N GLN A 126 8.57 15.04 -15.81
CA GLN A 126 8.76 15.53 -17.18
C GLN A 126 7.50 15.35 -18.02
N ARG A 127 6.88 14.17 -17.99
CA ARG A 127 5.63 13.90 -18.71
C ARG A 127 4.49 14.82 -18.29
N ASN A 128 4.48 15.27 -17.04
CA ASN A 128 3.49 16.24 -16.56
C ASN A 128 3.74 17.65 -17.13
N LEU A 129 5.00 18.05 -17.33
CA LEU A 129 5.37 19.34 -17.91
C LEU A 129 5.01 19.45 -19.41
N GLU A 130 4.99 18.33 -20.13
CA GLU A 130 4.59 18.25 -21.56
C GLU A 130 3.12 18.64 -21.80
N GLN A 131 2.30 18.79 -20.75
CA GLN A 131 0.89 19.14 -20.88
C GLN A 131 0.69 20.59 -21.33
N THR A 132 -0.17 20.77 -22.33
CA THR A 132 -0.49 22.06 -22.95
C THR A 132 -1.64 22.77 -22.22
N ASP A 133 -1.46 23.12 -20.96
CA ASP A 133 -2.40 23.98 -20.23
C ASP A 133 -2.13 25.48 -20.50
N LYS A 134 -3.17 26.20 -20.94
CA LYS A 134 -3.14 27.65 -21.19
C LYS A 134 -3.49 28.40 -19.90
N GLY A 135 -2.66 29.36 -19.47
CA GLY A 135 -2.92 30.17 -18.27
C GLY A 135 -1.71 31.00 -17.84
N SER A 136 -1.85 31.74 -16.73
CA SER A 136 -0.73 32.44 -16.08
C SER A 136 0.29 31.43 -15.50
N THR A 137 1.54 31.85 -15.26
CA THR A 137 2.57 30.97 -14.67
C THR A 137 2.13 30.40 -13.31
N GLN A 138 1.39 31.19 -12.52
CA GLN A 138 0.89 30.77 -11.20
C GLN A 138 -0.24 29.75 -11.32
N ASP A 139 -1.21 29.97 -12.21
CA ASP A 139 -2.29 29.01 -12.43
C ASP A 139 -1.78 27.69 -13.03
N ARG A 140 -0.79 27.80 -13.92
CA ARG A 140 -0.10 26.66 -14.52
C ARG A 140 0.65 25.84 -13.48
N THR A 141 1.44 26.47 -12.60
CA THR A 141 2.16 25.75 -11.52
C THR A 141 1.23 25.05 -10.54
N LEU A 142 0.09 25.64 -10.19
CA LEU A 142 -0.94 25.01 -9.37
C LEU A 142 -1.58 23.80 -10.07
N THR A 143 -1.88 23.91 -11.36
CA THR A 143 -2.47 22.84 -12.17
C THR A 143 -1.50 21.67 -12.34
N LEU A 144 -0.24 21.98 -12.67
CA LEU A 144 0.84 21.00 -12.75
C LEU A 144 1.05 20.29 -11.41
N GLY A 145 0.97 20.98 -10.27
CA GLY A 145 1.04 20.36 -8.95
C GLY A 145 -0.06 19.32 -8.72
N LYS A 146 -1.32 19.68 -9.01
CA LYS A 146 -2.48 18.76 -8.91
C LYS A 146 -2.35 17.56 -9.84
N ASN A 147 -1.92 17.78 -11.08
CA ASN A 147 -1.74 16.71 -12.06
C ASN A 147 -0.58 15.79 -11.68
N GLN A 148 0.52 16.34 -11.16
CA GLN A 148 1.66 15.57 -10.65
C GLN A 148 1.21 14.63 -9.53
N LEU A 149 0.45 15.12 -8.56
CA LEU A 149 -0.09 14.32 -7.47
C LEU A 149 -0.96 13.17 -8.01
N ARG A 150 -1.90 13.46 -8.92
CA ARG A 150 -2.79 12.45 -9.51
C ARG A 150 -2.04 11.38 -10.31
N MET A 151 -1.08 11.79 -11.15
CA MET A 151 -0.28 10.87 -11.96
C MET A 151 0.60 9.99 -11.08
N THR A 152 1.21 10.57 -10.05
CA THR A 152 2.03 9.86 -9.09
C THR A 152 1.17 8.89 -8.27
N TYR A 153 0.02 9.33 -7.78
CA TYR A 153 -0.91 8.46 -7.05
C TYR A 153 -1.31 7.24 -7.87
N LYS A 154 -1.73 7.42 -9.13
CA LYS A 154 -2.06 6.30 -10.04
C LYS A 154 -0.89 5.35 -10.30
N TYR A 155 0.32 5.90 -10.45
CA TYR A 155 1.52 5.08 -10.68
C TYR A 155 1.86 4.22 -9.45
N ILE A 156 1.78 4.81 -8.25
CA ILE A 156 2.12 4.16 -6.99
C ILE A 156 1.04 3.15 -6.59
N THR A 157 -0.25 3.49 -6.63
CA THR A 157 -1.33 2.58 -6.20
C THR A 157 -1.43 1.31 -7.03
N ARG A 158 -0.94 1.31 -8.27
CA ARG A 158 -0.78 0.09 -9.09
C ARG A 158 0.24 -0.90 -8.51
N SER A 159 1.20 -0.41 -7.74
CA SER A 159 2.23 -1.24 -7.08
C SER A 159 1.88 -1.60 -5.64
N LEU A 160 0.81 -1.04 -5.08
CA LEU A 160 0.38 -1.30 -3.71
C LEU A 160 -0.67 -2.42 -3.66
N PHE A 161 -0.59 -3.25 -2.62
CA PHE A 161 -1.67 -4.17 -2.28
C PHE A 161 -2.93 -3.41 -1.91
N LYS A 162 -4.09 -4.00 -2.15
CA LYS A 162 -5.39 -3.37 -1.82
C LYS A 162 -5.47 -2.88 -0.37
N SER A 163 -4.97 -3.66 0.58
CA SER A 163 -4.96 -3.34 2.02
C SER A 163 -4.28 -2.01 2.32
N ASP A 164 -3.25 -1.67 1.54
CA ASP A 164 -2.34 -0.56 1.86
C ASP A 164 -2.74 0.73 1.14
N ARG A 165 -3.69 0.69 0.20
CA ARG A 165 -4.07 1.86 -0.61
C ARG A 165 -4.73 2.96 0.21
N LEU A 166 -5.62 2.60 1.14
CA LEU A 166 -6.28 3.57 2.01
C LEU A 166 -5.28 4.18 3.01
N MET A 167 -4.42 3.35 3.59
CA MET A 167 -3.30 3.79 4.42
C MET A 167 -2.42 4.79 3.66
N PHE A 168 -2.00 4.45 2.44
CA PHE A 168 -1.18 5.34 1.62
C PHE A 168 -1.90 6.66 1.31
N ALA A 169 -3.20 6.61 1.01
CA ALA A 169 -3.98 7.82 0.76
C ALA A 169 -4.01 8.73 1.99
N MET A 170 -4.21 8.18 3.19
CA MET A 170 -4.17 8.95 4.45
C MET A 170 -2.78 9.53 4.74
N HIS A 171 -1.72 8.73 4.59
CA HIS A 171 -0.33 9.19 4.72
C HIS A 171 0.01 10.32 3.74
N LEU A 172 -0.43 10.18 2.49
CA LEU A 172 -0.25 11.19 1.46
C LEU A 172 -1.01 12.47 1.79
N VAL A 173 -2.22 12.38 2.35
CA VAL A 173 -3.00 13.54 2.77
C VAL A 173 -2.31 14.29 3.91
N HIS A 174 -1.88 13.61 4.97
CA HIS A 174 -1.14 14.22 6.08
C HIS A 174 0.16 14.86 5.58
N GLY A 175 0.94 14.10 4.80
CA GLY A 175 2.19 14.56 4.23
C GLY A 175 2.03 15.76 3.29
N MET A 176 0.98 15.85 2.48
CA MET A 176 0.84 16.93 1.48
C MET A 176 0.00 18.12 1.96
N PHE A 177 -0.95 17.92 2.88
CA PHE A 177 -1.92 18.93 3.32
C PHE A 177 -1.95 19.13 4.85
N PRO A 178 -0.82 19.54 5.47
CA PRO A 178 -0.74 19.70 6.93
C PRO A 178 -1.68 20.77 7.51
N LYS A 179 -2.17 21.70 6.68
CA LYS A 179 -3.20 22.66 7.10
C LYS A 179 -4.58 22.04 7.28
N LYS A 180 -4.88 20.98 6.53
CA LYS A 180 -6.16 20.23 6.63
C LYS A 180 -6.09 19.14 7.70
N VAL A 181 -4.90 18.67 8.02
CA VAL A 181 -4.63 17.63 9.02
C VAL A 181 -3.53 18.15 9.96
N PRO A 182 -3.89 18.93 10.99
CA PRO A 182 -2.96 19.41 12.00
C PRO A 182 -2.30 18.25 12.76
N ASP A 183 -1.02 18.40 13.13
CA ASP A 183 -0.24 17.31 13.74
C ASP A 183 -0.81 16.84 15.08
N ASN A 184 -1.36 17.73 15.90
CA ASN A 184 -2.03 17.37 17.16
C ASN A 184 -3.29 16.51 16.95
N GLU A 185 -4.08 16.83 15.92
CA GLU A 185 -5.26 16.05 15.53
C GLU A 185 -4.82 14.69 14.98
N TRP A 186 -3.75 14.66 14.17
CA TRP A 186 -3.17 13.44 13.62
C TRP A 186 -2.62 12.49 14.69
N GLU A 187 -1.87 13.01 15.66
CA GLU A 187 -1.31 12.23 16.78
C GLU A 187 -2.39 11.58 17.65
N HIS A 188 -3.54 12.25 17.83
CA HIS A 188 -4.70 11.63 18.46
C HIS A 188 -5.33 10.57 17.56
N PHE A 189 -5.52 10.86 16.27
CA PHE A 189 -6.12 9.93 15.31
C PHE A 189 -5.37 8.59 15.27
N ILE A 190 -4.05 8.65 15.22
CA ILE A 190 -3.22 7.44 15.26
C ILE A 190 -3.07 6.86 16.66
N GLY A 191 -3.55 7.51 17.73
CA GLY A 191 -3.48 6.99 19.10
C GLY A 191 -2.09 7.03 19.74
N ILE A 192 -1.25 8.02 19.38
CA ILE A 192 0.01 8.33 20.09
C ILE A 192 -0.24 9.30 21.25
N ALA A 193 -1.24 10.18 21.14
CA ALA A 193 -1.57 11.12 22.20
C ALA A 193 -2.13 10.41 23.46
N ILE A 194 -1.36 10.40 24.55
CA ILE A 194 -1.78 9.84 25.85
C ILE A 194 -2.41 10.96 26.69
N ALA A 195 -3.74 10.93 26.82
CA ALA A 195 -4.44 11.76 27.79
C ALA A 195 -4.48 11.07 29.16
N ASP A 196 -4.25 11.81 30.24
CA ASP A 196 -4.48 11.31 31.61
C ASP A 196 -5.99 11.35 31.91
N VAL A 197 -6.70 10.27 31.53
CA VAL A 197 -8.15 10.15 31.68
C VAL A 197 -8.50 9.93 33.15
N LYS A 198 -8.64 11.03 33.90
CA LYS A 198 -8.95 11.01 35.34
C LYS A 198 -10.44 10.98 35.67
N GLU A 199 -11.32 11.40 34.75
CA GLU A 199 -12.77 11.48 35.01
C GLU A 199 -13.64 11.07 33.82
N THR A 200 -14.46 10.03 34.01
CA THR A 200 -15.48 9.53 33.05
C THR A 200 -16.90 10.06 33.33
N ARG A 201 -17.08 10.93 34.33
CA ARG A 201 -18.41 11.18 34.93
C ARG A 201 -19.32 12.21 34.22
N SER A 202 -18.92 12.76 33.07
CA SER A 202 -19.73 13.76 32.34
C SER A 202 -19.80 13.47 30.83
N LEU A 203 -20.13 12.22 30.49
CA LEU A 203 -20.46 11.83 29.12
C LEU A 203 -21.99 11.88 28.90
N PRO A 204 -22.46 12.18 27.68
CA PRO A 204 -23.88 12.13 27.34
C PRO A 204 -24.46 10.72 27.54
N SER A 205 -25.72 10.63 27.96
CA SER A 205 -26.37 9.36 28.30
C SER A 205 -26.57 8.39 27.12
N TRP A 206 -26.48 8.86 25.87
CA TRP A 206 -26.63 8.03 24.67
C TRP A 206 -25.34 7.32 24.26
N VAL A 207 -24.21 7.64 24.89
CA VAL A 207 -22.92 7.01 24.60
C VAL A 207 -22.87 5.63 25.24
N ASN A 208 -22.53 4.62 24.44
CA ASN A 208 -22.36 3.25 24.94
C ASN A 208 -21.21 3.18 25.95
N GLU A 209 -21.36 2.40 27.02
CA GLU A 209 -20.34 2.23 28.06
C GLU A 209 -19.00 1.73 27.50
N GLU A 210 -19.05 0.84 26.49
CA GLU A 210 -17.87 0.35 25.76
C GLU A 210 -17.07 1.47 25.07
N ARG A 211 -17.70 2.60 24.75
CA ARG A 211 -17.07 3.76 24.08
C ARG A 211 -16.65 4.85 25.07
N SER A 212 -16.95 4.68 26.36
CA SER A 212 -16.69 5.69 27.38
C SER A 212 -15.23 6.13 27.44
N PHE A 213 -14.29 5.18 27.32
CA PHE A 213 -12.86 5.46 27.33
C PHE A 213 -12.42 6.31 26.13
N ASP A 214 -12.81 5.93 24.92
CA ASP A 214 -12.40 6.62 23.69
C ASP A 214 -13.00 8.03 23.61
N VAL A 215 -14.27 8.19 23.98
CA VAL A 215 -14.93 9.50 24.02
C VAL A 215 -14.32 10.39 25.11
N SER A 216 -13.94 9.82 26.27
CA SER A 216 -13.25 10.57 27.32
C SER A 216 -11.86 11.01 26.88
N THR A 217 -11.15 10.17 26.14
CA THR A 217 -9.84 10.51 25.56
C THR A 217 -9.97 11.64 24.54
N PHE A 218 -10.98 11.58 23.66
CA PHE A 218 -11.30 12.65 22.71
C PHE A 218 -11.64 13.97 23.43
N LYS A 219 -12.47 13.91 24.49
CA LYS A 219 -12.83 15.07 25.31
C LYS A 219 -11.61 15.70 26.00
N ALA A 220 -10.70 14.87 26.53
CA ALA A 220 -9.50 15.33 27.22
C ALA A 220 -8.52 16.02 26.26
N ASN A 221 -8.35 15.48 25.05
CA ASN A 221 -7.44 16.05 24.04
C ASN A 221 -8.01 17.29 23.34
N PHE A 222 -9.34 17.34 23.12
CA PHE A 222 -10.00 18.44 22.41
C PHE A 222 -11.19 19.03 23.18
N PRO A 223 -10.96 19.63 24.36
CA PRO A 223 -12.04 20.14 25.21
C PRO A 223 -12.87 21.23 24.53
N GLN A 224 -12.22 22.14 23.79
CA GLN A 224 -12.91 23.21 23.05
C GLN A 224 -13.80 22.68 21.93
N LEU A 225 -13.30 21.69 21.16
CA LEU A 225 -14.07 21.04 20.11
C LEU A 225 -15.28 20.31 20.70
N PHE A 226 -15.06 19.56 21.79
CA PHE A 226 -16.12 18.85 22.49
C PHE A 226 -17.22 19.79 23.00
N SER A 227 -16.86 20.94 23.58
CA SER A 227 -17.83 21.95 24.03
C SER A 227 -18.58 22.61 22.87
N ASN A 228 -17.91 22.87 21.75
CA ASN A 228 -18.52 23.51 20.58
C ASN A 228 -19.55 22.61 19.89
N LEU A 229 -19.28 21.31 19.85
CA LEU A 229 -20.16 20.33 19.21
C LEU A 229 -21.44 20.07 19.99
N ARG A 230 -21.42 20.28 21.33
CA ARG A 230 -22.58 20.08 22.24
C ARG A 230 -23.23 18.71 22.04
N PHE A 231 -22.52 17.67 22.45
CA PHE A 231 -22.98 16.27 22.29
C PHE A 231 -24.24 15.91 23.09
N ASP A 232 -24.74 16.82 23.93
CA ASP A 232 -26.02 16.69 24.64
C ASP A 232 -27.23 16.94 23.72
N ASP A 233 -27.02 17.52 22.53
CA ASP A 233 -28.09 17.74 21.55
C ASP A 233 -28.66 16.41 21.02
N SER A 234 -29.99 16.33 20.87
CA SER A 234 -30.68 15.11 20.39
C SER A 234 -30.31 14.70 18.96
N SER A 235 -29.74 15.63 18.17
CA SER A 235 -29.22 15.37 16.83
C SER A 235 -28.11 14.32 16.82
N TRP A 236 -27.27 14.28 17.85
CA TRP A 236 -26.16 13.32 17.96
C TRP A 236 -26.65 11.90 18.25
N SER A 237 -27.72 11.74 19.04
CA SER A 237 -28.35 10.43 19.26
C SER A 237 -28.96 9.87 17.96
N LYS A 238 -29.60 10.72 17.15
CA LYS A 238 -30.12 10.34 15.83
C LYS A 238 -28.99 9.98 14.85
N TRP A 239 -27.94 10.79 14.84
CA TRP A 239 -26.74 10.52 14.05
C TRP A 239 -26.11 9.17 14.42
N ASN A 240 -25.94 8.90 15.71
CA ASN A 240 -25.36 7.65 16.21
C ASN A 240 -26.18 6.40 15.84
N SER A 241 -27.49 6.55 15.64
CA SER A 241 -28.39 5.46 15.23
C SER A 241 -28.47 5.24 13.72
N THR A 242 -27.88 6.13 12.92
CA THR A 242 -27.92 6.09 11.45
C THR A 242 -26.82 5.17 10.90
N ASN A 243 -27.13 4.34 9.90
CA ASN A 243 -26.16 3.38 9.35
C ASN A 243 -25.00 4.06 8.61
N GLU A 244 -25.30 5.07 7.79
CA GLU A 244 -24.32 5.86 7.00
C GLU A 244 -24.10 7.23 7.65
N CYS A 245 -23.81 7.23 8.96
CA CYS A 245 -23.72 8.45 9.75
C CYS A 245 -22.67 9.44 9.22
N GLU A 246 -21.65 8.98 8.50
CA GLU A 246 -20.62 9.81 7.89
C GLU A 246 -21.15 10.78 6.82
N LEU A 247 -22.30 10.51 6.21
CA LEU A 247 -22.94 11.40 5.21
C LEU A 247 -23.89 12.43 5.84
N TYR A 248 -24.29 12.23 7.10
CA TYR A 248 -25.38 12.97 7.75
C TYR A 248 -24.92 13.70 9.01
N PHE A 249 -23.74 14.29 9.00
CA PHE A 249 -23.28 15.15 10.09
C PHE A 249 -24.22 16.35 10.30
N PRO A 250 -24.46 16.79 11.56
CA PRO A 250 -25.27 17.97 11.84
C PRO A 250 -24.69 19.23 11.17
N GLN A 251 -25.43 19.85 10.25
CA GLN A 251 -24.96 20.96 9.41
C GLN A 251 -24.70 22.27 10.19
N ASP A 252 -25.36 22.45 11.33
CA ASP A 252 -25.26 23.67 12.14
C ASP A 252 -23.94 23.78 12.94
N LYS A 253 -23.05 22.78 12.82
CA LYS A 253 -21.82 22.68 13.59
C LYS A 253 -20.62 23.00 12.71
N GLN A 254 -19.81 23.97 13.13
CA GLN A 254 -18.52 24.24 12.47
C GLN A 254 -17.52 23.14 12.84
N ILE A 255 -17.33 22.19 11.93
CA ILE A 255 -16.42 21.06 12.09
C ILE A 255 -15.64 20.85 10.79
N THR A 256 -14.32 20.62 10.88
CA THR A 256 -13.52 20.29 9.69
C THR A 256 -13.75 18.83 9.28
N SER A 257 -13.45 18.50 8.02
CA SER A 257 -13.58 17.11 7.53
C SER A 257 -12.70 16.12 8.31
N PHE A 258 -11.54 16.56 8.83
CA PHE A 258 -10.68 15.71 9.66
C PHE A 258 -11.23 15.58 11.09
N GLN A 259 -11.80 16.64 11.66
CA GLN A 259 -12.47 16.56 12.96
C GLN A 259 -13.71 15.65 12.92
N GLN A 260 -14.45 15.61 11.80
CA GLN A 260 -15.52 14.63 11.60
C GLN A 260 -15.01 13.19 11.72
N LEU A 261 -13.82 12.93 11.18
CA LEU A 261 -13.16 11.63 11.27
C LEU A 261 -12.79 11.27 12.71
N LEU A 262 -12.30 12.22 13.51
CA LEU A 262 -12.06 12.03 14.95
C LEU A 262 -13.35 11.71 15.73
N VAL A 263 -14.46 12.39 15.40
CA VAL A 263 -15.76 12.11 16.01
C VAL A 263 -16.21 10.68 15.67
N ILE A 264 -16.08 10.26 14.41
CA ILE A 264 -16.42 8.88 14.02
C ILE A 264 -15.52 7.87 14.71
N GLN A 265 -14.22 8.14 14.82
CA GLN A 265 -13.31 7.27 15.56
C GLN A 265 -13.74 7.10 17.02
N ALA A 266 -14.16 8.18 17.70
CA ALA A 266 -14.60 8.12 19.09
C ALA A 266 -15.93 7.37 19.25
N PHE A 267 -16.94 7.67 18.42
CA PHE A 267 -18.31 7.18 18.63
C PHE A 267 -18.71 5.97 17.77
N ARG A 268 -18.31 5.92 16.49
CA ARG A 268 -18.72 4.93 15.48
C ARG A 268 -17.52 4.37 14.71
N PRO A 269 -16.58 3.65 15.36
CA PRO A 269 -15.39 3.10 14.69
C PRO A 269 -15.74 2.09 13.58
N ASP A 270 -16.97 1.55 13.57
CA ASP A 270 -17.51 0.71 12.49
C ASP A 270 -17.75 1.44 11.17
N ARG A 271 -17.68 2.78 11.13
CA ARG A 271 -17.76 3.59 9.90
C ARG A 271 -16.46 4.32 9.58
N LEU A 272 -15.40 4.05 10.34
CA LEU A 272 -14.14 4.78 10.22
C LEU A 272 -13.45 4.50 8.87
N GLU A 273 -13.49 3.27 8.38
CA GLU A 273 -12.93 2.91 7.07
C GLU A 273 -13.58 3.69 5.92
N SER A 274 -14.91 3.70 5.85
CA SER A 274 -15.67 4.48 4.86
C SER A 274 -15.39 5.98 4.97
N THR A 275 -15.29 6.49 6.20
CA THR A 275 -15.01 7.91 6.46
C THR A 275 -13.61 8.30 6.01
N MET A 276 -12.59 7.49 6.33
CA MET A 276 -11.22 7.70 5.84
C MET A 276 -11.18 7.71 4.31
N ARG A 277 -11.94 6.82 3.66
CA ARG A 277 -12.02 6.76 2.19
C ARG A 277 -12.60 8.04 1.61
N LEU A 278 -13.76 8.49 2.09
CA LEU A 278 -14.41 9.71 1.62
C LEU A 278 -13.53 10.94 1.85
N PHE A 279 -12.93 11.03 3.05
CA PHE A 279 -12.01 12.11 3.40
C PHE A 279 -10.79 12.15 2.47
N ALA A 280 -10.13 11.02 2.25
CA ALA A 280 -8.96 10.96 1.38
C ALA A 280 -9.30 11.29 -0.07
N CYS A 281 -10.43 10.78 -0.60
CA CYS A 281 -10.90 11.11 -1.95
C CYS A 281 -11.17 12.60 -2.13
N ASP A 282 -11.85 13.24 -1.17
CA ASP A 282 -12.15 14.68 -1.20
C ASP A 282 -10.85 15.53 -1.16
N VAL A 283 -9.93 15.22 -0.25
CA VAL A 283 -8.70 16.01 -0.10
C VAL A 283 -7.75 15.83 -1.28
N LEU A 284 -7.60 14.61 -1.80
CA LEU A 284 -6.75 14.31 -2.96
C LEU A 284 -7.42 14.71 -4.30
N GLY A 285 -8.73 14.94 -4.31
CA GLY A 285 -9.50 15.25 -5.52
C GLY A 285 -9.50 14.10 -6.51
N ILE A 286 -9.66 12.87 -6.01
CA ILE A 286 -9.76 11.63 -6.80
C ILE A 286 -11.14 10.98 -6.59
N PRO A 287 -11.70 10.30 -7.61
CA PRO A 287 -13.03 9.71 -7.50
C PRO A 287 -13.07 8.47 -6.59
N ASP A 288 -12.02 7.65 -6.63
CA ASP A 288 -11.87 6.46 -5.78
C ASP A 288 -10.38 6.24 -5.47
N ILE A 289 -10.13 5.58 -4.34
CA ILE A 289 -8.81 5.13 -3.89
C ILE A 289 -8.32 3.95 -4.73
N SER A 290 -9.24 3.16 -5.28
CA SER A 290 -8.90 2.04 -6.15
C SER A 290 -8.37 2.55 -7.50
N PRO A 291 -7.23 2.04 -8.00
CA PRO A 291 -6.79 2.32 -9.35
C PRO A 291 -7.72 1.67 -10.39
N GLU A 292 -7.59 2.11 -11.64
CA GLU A 292 -8.16 1.42 -12.81
C GLU A 292 -7.71 -0.05 -12.84
N THR A 293 -8.55 -0.93 -13.40
CA THR A 293 -8.23 -2.35 -13.52
C THR A 293 -6.92 -2.56 -14.28
N LEU A 294 -6.09 -3.49 -13.80
CA LEU A 294 -4.81 -3.80 -14.41
C LEU A 294 -5.05 -4.41 -15.79
N ASN A 295 -4.44 -3.83 -16.82
CA ASN A 295 -4.43 -4.38 -18.16
C ASN A 295 -2.99 -4.38 -18.68
N LEU A 296 -2.41 -5.58 -18.81
CA LEU A 296 -1.00 -5.75 -19.19
C LEU A 296 -0.68 -5.18 -20.59
N LYS A 297 -1.65 -5.18 -21.51
CA LYS A 297 -1.51 -4.59 -22.85
C LYS A 297 -1.42 -3.05 -22.80
N LYS A 298 -2.25 -2.40 -21.99
CA LYS A 298 -2.22 -0.94 -21.77
C LYS A 298 -0.92 -0.53 -21.08
N LEU A 299 -0.46 -1.33 -20.13
CA LEU A 299 0.83 -1.12 -19.47
C LEU A 299 1.98 -1.19 -20.48
N TYR A 300 2.06 -2.29 -21.25
CA TYR A 300 3.11 -2.49 -22.24
C TYR A 300 3.21 -1.32 -23.22
N SER A 301 2.08 -0.92 -23.81
CA SER A 301 2.04 0.11 -24.85
C SER A 301 2.37 1.51 -24.38
N LYS A 302 2.10 1.85 -23.10
CA LYS A 302 2.22 3.23 -22.61
C LYS A 302 3.43 3.51 -21.73
N GLU A 303 3.97 2.51 -21.05
CA GLU A 303 4.89 2.74 -19.93
C GLU A 303 6.16 1.90 -19.94
N THR A 304 6.18 0.76 -20.63
CA THR A 304 7.33 -0.16 -20.56
C THR A 304 8.45 0.23 -21.53
N ILE A 305 9.70 0.15 -21.05
CA ILE A 305 10.91 0.38 -21.85
C ILE A 305 11.85 -0.82 -21.74
N SER A 306 12.78 -0.98 -22.67
CA SER A 306 13.66 -2.16 -22.72
C SER A 306 14.72 -2.22 -21.62
N THR A 307 15.05 -1.07 -21.03
CA THR A 307 16.06 -0.96 -19.96
C THR A 307 15.50 -1.19 -18.57
N GLU A 308 14.17 -1.21 -18.41
CA GLU A 308 13.53 -1.37 -17.09
C GLU A 308 12.74 -2.67 -17.04
N PRO A 309 13.08 -3.58 -16.12
CA PRO A 309 12.28 -4.78 -15.91
C PRO A 309 10.89 -4.45 -15.32
N ILE A 310 9.94 -5.34 -15.56
CA ILE A 310 8.58 -5.25 -15.05
C ILE A 310 8.44 -6.31 -13.95
N LEU A 311 8.33 -5.86 -12.70
CA LEU A 311 8.15 -6.70 -11.53
C LEU A 311 6.67 -6.81 -11.16
N ILE A 312 6.12 -8.00 -11.36
CA ILE A 312 4.79 -8.38 -10.92
C ILE A 312 4.90 -9.01 -9.53
N ILE A 313 4.40 -8.28 -8.55
CA ILE A 313 4.28 -8.72 -7.16
C ILE A 313 2.97 -9.51 -7.06
N ILE A 314 3.08 -10.82 -6.87
CA ILE A 314 1.92 -11.72 -6.82
C ILE A 314 1.45 -11.88 -5.37
N SER A 315 0.13 -11.90 -5.16
CA SER A 315 -0.44 -12.44 -3.93
C SER A 315 -0.46 -13.96 -3.97
N ALA A 316 -0.48 -14.61 -2.81
CA ALA A 316 -0.63 -16.06 -2.71
C ALA A 316 -1.81 -16.57 -3.55
N GLY A 317 -1.58 -17.60 -4.36
CA GLY A 317 -2.56 -18.19 -5.29
C GLY A 317 -2.82 -17.41 -6.59
N ALA A 318 -2.15 -16.28 -6.85
CA ALA A 318 -2.28 -15.52 -8.10
C ALA A 318 -1.10 -15.80 -9.05
N ASP A 319 -1.39 -16.15 -10.31
CA ASP A 319 -0.38 -16.42 -11.34
C ASP A 319 -0.68 -15.64 -12.64
N PRO A 320 0.16 -14.66 -13.02
CA PRO A 320 -0.01 -13.89 -14.26
C PRO A 320 0.53 -14.63 -15.51
N SER A 321 1.12 -15.82 -15.37
CA SER A 321 1.84 -16.51 -16.44
C SER A 321 0.97 -16.82 -17.67
N ALA A 322 -0.29 -17.18 -17.48
CA ALA A 322 -1.20 -17.44 -18.60
C ALA A 322 -1.48 -16.16 -19.39
N GLU A 323 -1.89 -15.10 -18.69
CA GLU A 323 -2.19 -13.79 -19.30
C GLU A 323 -0.96 -13.20 -20.02
N LEU A 324 0.24 -13.34 -19.43
CA LEU A 324 1.48 -12.91 -20.06
C LEU A 324 1.81 -13.69 -21.33
N ARG A 325 1.59 -15.01 -21.35
CA ARG A 325 1.79 -15.85 -22.54
C ARG A 325 0.85 -15.44 -23.67
N ASP A 326 -0.42 -15.22 -23.35
CA ASP A 326 -1.43 -14.80 -24.32
C ASP A 326 -1.10 -13.40 -24.88
N LEU A 327 -0.67 -12.48 -24.01
CA LEU A 327 -0.21 -11.15 -24.43
C LEU A 327 1.02 -11.22 -25.34
N ALA A 328 2.01 -12.03 -24.97
CA ALA A 328 3.23 -12.19 -25.76
C ALA A 328 2.94 -12.80 -27.13
N MET A 329 2.02 -13.77 -27.18
CA MET A 329 1.55 -14.37 -28.43
C MET A 329 0.88 -13.34 -29.34
N GLN A 330 0.07 -12.44 -28.79
CA GLN A 330 -0.61 -11.38 -29.54
C GLN A 330 0.35 -10.30 -30.07
N ILE A 331 1.39 -9.94 -29.30
CA ILE A 331 2.25 -8.79 -29.62
C ILE A 331 3.51 -9.21 -30.39
N THR A 332 4.19 -10.26 -29.92
CA THR A 332 5.50 -10.66 -30.44
C THR A 332 5.47 -11.94 -31.27
N GLY A 333 4.38 -12.71 -31.19
CA GLY A 333 4.26 -14.02 -31.82
C GLY A 333 4.79 -15.16 -30.93
N LYS A 334 4.33 -16.38 -31.22
CA LYS A 334 4.47 -17.57 -30.35
C LYS A 334 5.92 -17.93 -29.98
N ASP A 335 6.87 -17.72 -30.89
CA ASP A 335 8.27 -18.17 -30.72
C ASP A 335 9.20 -17.10 -30.11
N ARG A 336 8.67 -15.92 -29.77
CA ARG A 336 9.44 -14.77 -29.25
C ARG A 336 9.25 -14.52 -27.75
N PHE A 337 8.74 -15.51 -27.04
CA PHE A 337 8.56 -15.49 -25.59
C PHE A 337 9.24 -16.71 -24.95
N SER A 338 10.05 -16.47 -23.92
CA SER A 338 10.69 -17.51 -23.12
C SER A 338 10.36 -17.30 -21.65
N GLU A 339 10.10 -18.39 -20.93
CA GLU A 339 9.80 -18.35 -19.50
C GLU A 339 10.63 -19.37 -18.73
N ILE A 340 11.07 -19.00 -17.53
CA ILE A 340 11.88 -19.84 -16.64
C ILE A 340 11.32 -19.71 -15.23
N ALA A 341 11.01 -20.84 -14.59
CA ALA A 341 10.75 -20.86 -13.16
C ALA A 341 12.07 -20.97 -12.41
N MET A 342 12.36 -20.01 -11.54
CA MET A 342 13.59 -20.04 -10.76
C MET A 342 13.56 -21.16 -9.72
N GLY A 343 14.68 -21.85 -9.62
CA GLY A 343 14.89 -22.98 -8.73
C GLY A 343 16.34 -23.46 -8.83
N GLN A 344 16.64 -24.59 -8.20
CA GLN A 344 17.99 -25.14 -8.20
C GLN A 344 18.46 -25.44 -9.63
N GLY A 345 19.66 -24.96 -10.00
CA GLY A 345 20.26 -25.19 -11.32
C GLY A 345 19.79 -24.26 -12.44
N GLN A 346 18.77 -23.41 -12.23
CA GLN A 346 18.23 -22.54 -13.28
C GLN A 346 18.95 -21.18 -13.41
N MET A 347 19.82 -20.84 -12.45
CA MET A 347 20.47 -19.53 -12.37
C MET A 347 21.33 -19.20 -13.60
N GLN A 348 22.19 -20.12 -14.04
CA GLN A 348 23.06 -19.88 -15.20
C GLN A 348 22.25 -19.85 -16.50
N VAL A 349 21.31 -20.79 -16.66
CA VAL A 349 20.41 -20.85 -17.82
C VAL A 349 19.61 -19.55 -17.97
N ALA A 350 19.16 -18.97 -16.86
CA ALA A 350 18.47 -17.68 -16.85
C ALA A 350 19.36 -16.53 -17.33
N LEU A 351 20.65 -16.50 -16.94
CA LEU A 351 21.59 -15.47 -17.41
C LEU A 351 21.90 -15.61 -18.91
N ASP A 352 22.08 -16.84 -19.39
CA ASP A 352 22.36 -17.10 -20.80
C ASP A 352 21.15 -16.72 -21.67
N LEU A 353 19.94 -17.07 -21.22
CA LEU A 353 18.69 -16.65 -21.88
C LEU A 353 18.47 -15.15 -21.78
N LEU A 354 18.80 -14.49 -20.67
CA LEU A 354 18.73 -13.05 -20.54
C LEU A 354 19.60 -12.34 -21.60
N LYS A 355 20.86 -12.76 -21.75
CA LYS A 355 21.78 -12.21 -22.75
C LYS A 355 21.27 -12.46 -24.17
N LYS A 356 20.80 -13.68 -24.44
CA LYS A 356 20.22 -14.04 -25.75
C LYS A 356 18.99 -13.19 -26.07
N CYS A 357 17.99 -13.15 -25.20
CA CYS A 357 16.76 -12.41 -25.42
C CYS A 357 17.00 -10.91 -25.54
N SER A 358 17.92 -10.36 -24.75
CA SER A 358 18.34 -8.96 -24.79
C SER A 358 18.90 -8.57 -26.15
N SER A 359 19.75 -9.43 -26.75
CA SER A 359 20.31 -9.20 -28.09
C SER A 359 19.28 -9.37 -29.23
N GLN A 360 18.36 -10.33 -29.09
CA GLN A 360 17.38 -10.68 -30.13
C GLN A 360 16.10 -9.83 -30.08
N GLY A 361 15.87 -9.09 -29.00
CA GLY A 361 14.63 -8.34 -28.78
C GLY A 361 13.42 -9.23 -28.55
N THR A 362 13.60 -10.37 -27.89
CA THR A 362 12.51 -11.28 -27.49
C THR A 362 12.16 -11.05 -26.02
N TRP A 363 11.00 -11.56 -25.58
CA TRP A 363 10.58 -11.40 -24.18
C TRP A 363 11.07 -12.56 -23.32
N LEU A 364 11.49 -12.24 -22.10
CA LEU A 364 11.89 -13.21 -21.08
C LEU A 364 11.04 -13.01 -19.83
N CYS A 365 10.51 -14.09 -19.27
CA CYS A 365 9.80 -14.11 -18.00
C CYS A 365 10.55 -14.98 -16.98
N LEU A 366 10.98 -14.39 -15.86
CA LEU A 366 11.60 -15.09 -14.74
C LEU A 366 10.61 -15.20 -13.58
N LYS A 367 10.26 -16.43 -13.20
CA LYS A 367 9.25 -16.70 -12.17
C LYS A 367 9.85 -17.05 -10.83
N ASN A 368 9.09 -16.81 -9.76
CA ASN A 368 9.41 -17.20 -8.38
C ASN A 368 10.74 -16.64 -7.85
N LEU A 369 11.03 -15.36 -8.11
CA LEU A 369 12.29 -14.74 -7.70
C LEU A 369 12.51 -14.70 -6.18
N HIS A 370 11.44 -14.65 -5.39
CA HIS A 370 11.47 -14.75 -3.93
C HIS A 370 12.16 -16.03 -3.41
N LEU A 371 12.21 -17.11 -4.22
CA LEU A 371 12.89 -18.35 -3.85
C LEU A 371 14.42 -18.29 -4.02
N VAL A 372 14.94 -17.31 -4.75
CA VAL A 372 16.37 -17.19 -5.11
C VAL A 372 16.95 -15.82 -4.78
N THR A 373 16.54 -15.25 -3.64
CA THR A 373 16.91 -13.87 -3.26
C THR A 373 18.41 -13.55 -3.26
N PRO A 374 19.36 -14.43 -2.87
CA PRO A 374 20.79 -14.11 -2.94
C PRO A 374 21.29 -13.88 -4.38
N TRP A 375 20.75 -14.62 -5.35
CA TRP A 375 21.14 -14.54 -6.77
C TRP A 375 20.69 -13.25 -7.44
N LEU A 376 19.65 -12.58 -6.92
CA LEU A 376 19.11 -11.35 -7.51
C LEU A 376 20.14 -10.22 -7.60
N THR A 377 21.14 -10.20 -6.72
CA THR A 377 22.27 -9.27 -6.79
C THR A 377 23.15 -9.49 -8.03
N THR A 378 23.24 -10.74 -8.51
CA THR A 378 23.94 -11.07 -9.76
C THR A 378 23.12 -10.67 -10.97
N LEU A 379 21.81 -10.93 -10.95
CA LEU A 379 20.88 -10.49 -11.99
C LEU A 379 20.94 -8.95 -12.16
N GLU A 380 20.94 -8.21 -11.06
CA GLU A 380 21.04 -6.75 -11.07
C GLU A 380 22.32 -6.24 -11.76
N LYS A 381 23.48 -6.83 -11.43
CA LYS A 381 24.76 -6.49 -12.07
C LYS A 381 24.72 -6.71 -13.57
N GLU A 382 24.14 -7.83 -14.01
CA GLU A 382 24.00 -8.16 -15.42
C GLU A 382 23.03 -7.18 -16.12
N LEU A 383 21.91 -6.82 -15.50
CA LEU A 383 20.96 -5.83 -16.06
C LEU A 383 21.61 -4.46 -16.29
N ASN A 384 22.44 -4.00 -15.34
CA ASN A 384 23.16 -2.73 -15.48
C ASN A 384 24.23 -2.74 -16.59
N ALA A 385 24.79 -3.92 -16.91
CA ALA A 385 25.78 -4.06 -17.97
C ALA A 385 25.16 -4.22 -19.38
N LEU A 386 23.91 -4.66 -19.46
CA LEU A 386 23.24 -4.95 -20.72
C LEU A 386 22.87 -3.69 -21.51
N LYS A 387 22.98 -3.79 -22.83
CA LYS A 387 22.44 -2.82 -23.79
C LYS A 387 21.32 -3.49 -24.59
N PRO A 388 20.08 -3.48 -24.11
CA PRO A 388 19.00 -4.29 -24.68
C PRO A 388 18.47 -3.72 -26.00
N HIS A 389 18.01 -4.62 -26.87
CA HIS A 389 17.23 -4.26 -28.05
C HIS A 389 15.95 -3.50 -27.65
N LYS A 390 15.44 -2.60 -28.49
CA LYS A 390 14.26 -1.76 -28.18
C LYS A 390 12.99 -2.55 -27.86
N ASP A 391 12.84 -3.72 -28.50
CA ASP A 391 11.68 -4.61 -28.32
C ASP A 391 11.83 -5.60 -27.16
N PHE A 392 13.02 -5.70 -26.57
CA PHE A 392 13.26 -6.58 -25.42
C PHE A 392 12.40 -6.15 -24.23
N ARG A 393 11.76 -7.11 -23.55
CA ARG A 393 11.08 -6.88 -22.27
C ARG A 393 11.42 -8.01 -21.32
N LEU A 394 11.73 -7.63 -20.08
CA LEU A 394 11.97 -8.55 -18.99
C LEU A 394 10.82 -8.50 -17.99
N TRP A 395 10.13 -9.62 -17.84
CA TRP A 395 9.06 -9.81 -16.88
C TRP A 395 9.57 -10.63 -15.70
N LEU A 396 9.30 -10.15 -14.49
CA LEU A 396 9.74 -10.74 -13.24
C LEU A 396 8.49 -11.02 -12.40
N THR A 397 8.35 -12.23 -11.84
CA THR A 397 7.28 -12.52 -10.88
C THR A 397 7.85 -12.90 -9.52
N SER A 398 7.33 -12.28 -8.45
CA SER A 398 7.78 -12.56 -7.09
C SER A 398 6.67 -12.34 -6.08
N GLU A 399 6.65 -13.13 -5.02
CA GLU A 399 5.96 -12.77 -3.78
C GLU A 399 6.78 -11.72 -3.01
N VAL A 400 6.17 -11.14 -1.97
CA VAL A 400 6.83 -10.22 -1.04
C VAL A 400 7.95 -10.96 -0.32
N HIS A 401 9.14 -10.35 -0.29
CA HIS A 401 10.29 -10.89 0.43
C HIS A 401 11.12 -9.76 1.04
N PRO A 402 11.44 -9.80 2.35
CA PRO A 402 12.13 -8.71 3.04
C PRO A 402 13.58 -8.54 2.56
N LYS A 403 14.24 -9.60 2.09
CA LYS A 403 15.61 -9.56 1.55
C LYS A 403 15.69 -9.32 0.04
N PHE A 404 14.62 -8.87 -0.60
CA PHE A 404 14.65 -8.57 -2.02
C PHE A 404 15.50 -7.31 -2.28
N PRO A 405 16.44 -7.30 -3.26
CA PRO A 405 17.37 -6.20 -3.43
C PRO A 405 16.71 -4.85 -3.78
N THR A 406 17.08 -3.82 -3.04
CA THR A 406 16.59 -2.43 -3.21
C THR A 406 16.84 -1.86 -4.60
N ILE A 407 18.03 -2.08 -5.16
CA ILE A 407 18.39 -1.50 -6.46
C ILE A 407 17.55 -2.12 -7.59
N LEU A 408 17.31 -3.44 -7.54
CA LEU A 408 16.41 -4.11 -8.48
C LEU A 408 14.97 -3.60 -8.32
N LEU A 409 14.49 -3.37 -7.09
CA LEU A 409 13.16 -2.78 -6.87
C LEU A 409 13.06 -1.38 -7.45
N GLN A 410 14.03 -0.51 -7.20
CA GLN A 410 14.02 0.86 -7.69
C GLN A 410 14.08 0.93 -9.22
N SER A 411 14.86 0.06 -9.87
CA SER A 411 14.97 -0.02 -11.33
C SER A 411 13.79 -0.71 -12.03
N SER A 412 12.89 -1.35 -11.29
CA SER A 412 11.73 -2.06 -11.85
C SER A 412 10.45 -1.22 -11.85
N ILE A 413 9.64 -1.39 -12.90
CA ILE A 413 8.22 -1.02 -12.89
C ILE A 413 7.48 -2.06 -12.05
N LYS A 414 6.85 -1.64 -10.95
CA LYS A 414 6.19 -2.54 -10.00
C LYS A 414 4.69 -2.56 -10.20
N ILE A 415 4.11 -3.74 -10.10
CA ILE A 415 2.67 -3.97 -10.27
C ILE A 415 2.22 -5.07 -9.32
N THR A 416 1.15 -4.84 -8.58
CA THR A 416 0.52 -5.89 -7.77
C THR A 416 -0.50 -6.65 -8.59
N TYR A 417 -0.44 -7.98 -8.50
CA TYR A 417 -1.36 -8.89 -9.17
C TYR A 417 -2.14 -9.66 -8.11
N GLU A 418 -3.35 -9.18 -7.85
CA GLU A 418 -4.29 -9.74 -6.89
C GLU A 418 -5.57 -10.18 -7.60
N ALA A 419 -6.39 -11.02 -6.95
CA ALA A 419 -7.77 -11.22 -7.38
C ALA A 419 -8.50 -9.86 -7.43
N PRO A 420 -9.43 -9.57 -8.36
CA PRO A 420 -10.18 -8.32 -8.34
C PRO A 420 -11.05 -8.23 -7.08
N PRO A 421 -11.26 -7.06 -6.46
CA PRO A 421 -12.12 -6.95 -5.29
C PRO A 421 -13.59 -6.95 -5.70
N GLY A 422 -14.37 -7.71 -4.98
CA GLY A 422 -15.82 -7.80 -5.11
C GLY A 422 -16.32 -8.73 -6.20
N ILE A 423 -17.55 -9.21 -6.03
CA ILE A 423 -18.16 -10.26 -6.85
C ILE A 423 -18.23 -9.81 -8.32
N LYS A 424 -18.68 -8.58 -8.57
CA LYS A 424 -18.81 -8.02 -9.93
C LYS A 424 -17.49 -8.04 -10.70
N LYS A 425 -16.42 -7.49 -10.13
CA LYS A 425 -15.12 -7.41 -10.81
C LYS A 425 -14.50 -8.80 -11.00
N ASN A 426 -14.75 -9.72 -10.06
CA ASN A 426 -14.33 -11.12 -10.17
C ASN A 426 -15.02 -11.83 -11.34
N LEU A 427 -16.34 -11.66 -11.45
CA LEU A 427 -17.13 -12.20 -12.57
C LEU A 427 -16.72 -11.58 -13.89
N LEU A 428 -16.62 -10.24 -13.98
CA LEU A 428 -16.20 -9.56 -15.20
C LEU A 428 -14.83 -10.05 -15.68
N ARG A 429 -13.86 -10.25 -14.78
CA ARG A 429 -12.56 -10.85 -15.13
C ARG A 429 -12.70 -12.28 -15.64
N THR A 430 -13.56 -13.09 -15.02
CA THR A 430 -13.84 -14.46 -15.48
C THR A 430 -14.43 -14.43 -16.91
N PHE A 431 -15.36 -13.52 -17.19
CA PHE A 431 -15.95 -13.30 -18.50
C PHE A 431 -15.03 -12.58 -19.50
N GLU A 432 -13.95 -11.93 -19.05
CA GLU A 432 -12.90 -11.46 -19.97
C GLU A 432 -11.98 -12.61 -20.42
N ILE A 433 -11.77 -13.60 -19.55
CA ILE A 433 -10.96 -14.78 -19.84
C ILE A 433 -11.74 -15.78 -20.71
N TRP A 434 -13.02 -16.00 -20.43
CA TRP A 434 -13.85 -16.92 -21.19
C TRP A 434 -14.22 -16.34 -22.56
N THR A 435 -13.95 -17.09 -23.62
CA THR A 435 -14.33 -16.66 -24.97
C THR A 435 -15.81 -16.94 -25.23
N GLN A 436 -16.44 -16.09 -26.05
CA GLN A 436 -17.82 -16.29 -26.50
C GLN A 436 -18.01 -17.66 -27.17
N ASP A 437 -17.00 -18.10 -27.91
CA ASP A 437 -17.01 -19.40 -28.60
C ASP A 437 -16.94 -20.58 -27.63
N GLU A 438 -16.24 -20.47 -26.50
CA GLU A 438 -16.16 -21.55 -25.49
C GLU A 438 -17.42 -21.63 -24.64
N PHE A 439 -17.99 -20.47 -24.28
CA PHE A 439 -19.16 -20.39 -23.41
C PHE A 439 -20.48 -20.68 -24.15
N GLY A 440 -20.61 -20.21 -25.40
CA GLY A 440 -21.82 -20.35 -26.21
C GLY A 440 -22.01 -21.74 -26.85
N LYS A 441 -21.01 -22.63 -26.77
CA LYS A 441 -21.12 -24.02 -27.23
C LYS A 441 -22.00 -24.85 -26.28
N GLY A 442 -22.83 -25.75 -26.82
CA GLY A 442 -23.58 -26.73 -26.02
C GLY A 442 -24.95 -26.25 -25.53
N SER A 443 -25.51 -26.98 -24.56
CA SER A 443 -26.88 -26.76 -24.05
C SER A 443 -27.00 -25.51 -23.16
N THR A 444 -28.20 -24.96 -23.05
CA THR A 444 -28.51 -23.86 -22.11
C THR A 444 -28.13 -24.23 -20.68
N THR A 445 -28.40 -25.48 -20.28
CA THR A 445 -28.05 -26.00 -18.95
C THR A 445 -26.55 -25.96 -18.69
N ARG A 446 -25.71 -26.23 -19.71
CA ARG A 446 -24.24 -26.08 -19.62
C ARG A 446 -23.86 -24.63 -19.34
N SER A 447 -24.35 -23.67 -20.14
CA SER A 447 -24.04 -22.25 -19.96
C SER A 447 -24.50 -21.72 -18.60
N GLN A 448 -25.69 -22.15 -18.13
CA GLN A 448 -26.18 -21.83 -16.79
C GLN A 448 -25.26 -22.41 -15.70
N THR A 449 -24.86 -23.67 -15.81
CA THR A 449 -23.96 -24.33 -14.83
C THR A 449 -22.59 -23.66 -14.79
N LEU A 450 -22.06 -23.24 -15.95
CA LEU A 450 -20.80 -22.49 -16.02
C LEU A 450 -20.93 -21.11 -15.36
N PHE A 451 -22.03 -20.40 -15.56
CA PHE A 451 -22.27 -19.14 -14.85
C PHE A 451 -22.34 -19.36 -13.33
N VAL A 452 -23.03 -20.40 -12.87
CA VAL A 452 -23.10 -20.78 -11.46
C VAL A 452 -21.71 -21.13 -10.90
N LEU A 453 -20.85 -21.78 -11.68
CA LEU A 453 -19.45 -22.01 -11.31
C LEU A 453 -18.68 -20.70 -11.12
N ALA A 454 -18.80 -19.76 -12.07
CA ALA A 454 -18.16 -18.45 -11.94
C ALA A 454 -18.65 -17.69 -10.70
N TRP A 455 -19.96 -17.74 -10.45
CA TRP A 455 -20.58 -17.16 -9.25
C TRP A 455 -20.06 -17.79 -7.96
N PHE A 456 -20.09 -19.12 -7.87
CA PHE A 456 -19.57 -19.87 -6.73
C PHE A 456 -18.10 -19.54 -6.47
N HIS A 457 -17.27 -19.51 -7.52
CA HIS A 457 -15.85 -19.17 -7.40
C HIS A 457 -15.64 -17.75 -6.85
N ALA A 458 -16.40 -16.78 -7.35
CA ALA A 458 -16.35 -15.40 -6.83
C ALA A 458 -16.78 -15.33 -5.36
N ILE A 459 -17.84 -16.05 -4.96
CA ILE A 459 -18.33 -16.09 -3.58
C ILE A 459 -17.28 -16.67 -2.63
N VAL A 460 -16.70 -17.83 -2.93
CA VAL A 460 -15.70 -18.44 -2.04
C VAL A 460 -14.43 -17.59 -1.93
N GLN A 461 -14.06 -16.89 -3.00
CA GLN A 461 -12.93 -15.95 -3.00
C GLN A 461 -13.20 -14.68 -2.19
N GLU A 462 -14.34 -14.02 -2.38
CA GLU A 462 -14.65 -12.77 -1.68
C GLU A 462 -15.03 -12.99 -0.21
N ARG A 463 -15.53 -14.19 0.14
CA ARG A 463 -15.79 -14.58 1.54
C ARG A 463 -14.52 -14.55 2.41
N ARG A 464 -13.33 -14.62 1.81
CA ARG A 464 -12.02 -14.44 2.50
C ARG A 464 -11.84 -13.04 3.08
N LYS A 465 -12.65 -12.05 2.68
CA LYS A 465 -12.69 -10.71 3.29
C LYS A 465 -13.03 -10.75 4.79
N TYR A 466 -13.75 -11.78 5.24
CA TYR A 466 -14.31 -11.84 6.59
C TYR A 466 -13.63 -12.87 7.49
N ILE A 467 -12.30 -12.97 7.52
CA ILE A 467 -11.61 -13.92 8.41
C ILE A 467 -11.66 -13.41 9.88
N PRO A 468 -12.00 -14.24 10.89
CA PRO A 468 -12.21 -15.70 10.81
C PRO A 468 -13.67 -16.17 10.59
N GLN A 469 -14.65 -15.26 10.51
CA GLN A 469 -16.10 -15.60 10.50
C GLN A 469 -16.61 -16.16 9.16
N GLY A 470 -16.05 -15.68 8.06
CA GLY A 470 -16.15 -16.30 6.76
C GLY A 470 -15.39 -17.62 6.82
N TRP A 471 -14.10 -17.57 6.56
CA TRP A 471 -13.23 -18.72 6.68
C TRP A 471 -12.38 -18.64 7.93
N THR A 472 -12.08 -19.77 8.55
CA THR A 472 -11.18 -19.79 9.73
C THR A 472 -9.81 -19.20 9.41
N LYS A 473 -9.32 -19.41 8.18
CA LYS A 473 -8.06 -18.88 7.67
C LYS A 473 -8.15 -18.56 6.18
N PHE A 474 -7.07 -17.99 5.65
CA PHE A 474 -6.99 -17.69 4.23
C PHE A 474 -6.76 -18.96 3.40
N TYR A 475 -7.71 -19.30 2.52
CA TYR A 475 -7.58 -20.39 1.56
C TYR A 475 -7.29 -19.86 0.15
N GLU A 476 -6.38 -20.52 -0.54
CA GLU A 476 -5.96 -20.16 -1.89
C GLU A 476 -6.82 -20.84 -2.95
N PHE A 477 -7.99 -20.24 -3.22
CA PHE A 477 -8.79 -20.60 -4.39
C PHE A 477 -8.23 -19.87 -5.62
N SER A 478 -7.67 -20.64 -6.55
CA SER A 478 -6.90 -20.18 -7.70
C SER A 478 -7.70 -20.28 -9.00
N GLN A 479 -7.22 -19.63 -10.06
CA GLN A 479 -7.80 -19.75 -11.40
C GLN A 479 -7.65 -21.16 -11.98
N ALA A 480 -6.68 -21.95 -11.50
CA ALA A 480 -6.55 -23.36 -11.87
C ALA A 480 -7.75 -24.17 -11.37
N ASP A 481 -8.25 -23.87 -10.18
CA ASP A 481 -9.41 -24.55 -9.57
C ASP A 481 -10.69 -24.21 -10.38
N LEU A 482 -10.85 -22.96 -10.81
CA LEU A 482 -11.93 -22.56 -11.72
C LEU A 482 -11.85 -23.28 -13.07
N ARG A 483 -10.66 -23.39 -13.67
CA ARG A 483 -10.46 -24.07 -14.94
C ARG A 483 -10.71 -25.58 -14.83
N ALA A 484 -10.28 -26.21 -13.74
CA ALA A 484 -10.58 -27.61 -13.46
C ALA A 484 -12.09 -27.81 -13.30
N GLY A 485 -12.77 -26.92 -12.57
CA GLY A 485 -14.23 -26.92 -12.44
C GLY A 485 -14.95 -26.78 -13.80
N TYR A 486 -14.47 -25.89 -14.67
CA TYR A 486 -14.97 -25.71 -16.03
C TYR A 486 -14.89 -27.02 -16.83
N GLU A 487 -13.73 -27.68 -16.81
CA GLU A 487 -13.50 -28.92 -17.56
C GLU A 487 -14.37 -30.07 -17.04
N ILE A 488 -14.52 -30.19 -15.72
CA ILE A 488 -15.41 -31.18 -15.10
C ILE A 488 -16.86 -30.95 -15.53
N ILE A 489 -17.35 -29.72 -15.42
CA ILE A 489 -18.72 -29.36 -15.84
C ILE A 489 -18.90 -29.60 -17.34
N HIS A 490 -17.91 -29.22 -18.16
CA HIS A 490 -17.97 -29.42 -19.60
C HIS A 490 -18.15 -30.89 -19.96
N ARG A 491 -17.34 -31.79 -19.39
CA ARG A 491 -17.41 -33.24 -19.65
C ARG A 491 -18.70 -33.85 -19.13
N LEU A 492 -19.18 -33.44 -17.96
CA LEU A 492 -20.42 -33.94 -17.38
C LEU A 492 -21.64 -33.51 -18.20
N CYS A 493 -21.69 -32.24 -18.63
CA CYS A 493 -22.75 -31.74 -19.48
C CYS A 493 -22.72 -32.39 -20.87
N GLU A 494 -21.54 -32.57 -21.48
CA GLU A 494 -21.43 -33.25 -22.78
C GLU A 494 -21.91 -34.70 -22.71
N ARG A 495 -21.62 -35.41 -21.60
CA ARG A 495 -22.13 -36.76 -21.36
C ARG A 495 -23.65 -36.78 -21.18
N ALA A 496 -24.20 -35.81 -20.45
CA ALA A 496 -25.64 -35.67 -20.23
C ALA A 496 -26.37 -35.34 -21.54
N ASP A 497 -25.84 -34.41 -22.35
CA ASP A 497 -26.39 -34.00 -23.65
C ASP A 497 -26.42 -35.18 -24.66
N LYS A 498 -25.45 -36.10 -24.59
CA LYS A 498 -25.40 -37.33 -25.42
C LYS A 498 -26.40 -38.40 -25.00
N GLN A 499 -26.93 -38.35 -23.77
CA GLN A 499 -27.93 -39.28 -23.27
C GLN A 499 -29.32 -38.64 -23.41
N SER A 500 -30.24 -39.23 -24.16
CA SER A 500 -31.59 -38.66 -24.35
C SER A 500 -32.31 -38.55 -22.99
N GLY A 501 -32.52 -37.32 -22.52
CA GLY A 501 -33.11 -37.04 -21.20
C GLY A 501 -32.13 -37.11 -20.02
N GLY A 502 -30.81 -37.08 -20.27
CA GLY A 502 -29.79 -37.13 -19.22
C GLY A 502 -29.80 -35.86 -18.37
N GLU A 503 -30.06 -36.03 -17.07
CA GLU A 503 -29.84 -34.97 -16.08
C GLU A 503 -28.36 -34.89 -15.68
N ILE A 504 -27.91 -33.69 -15.28
CA ILE A 504 -26.56 -33.51 -14.75
C ILE A 504 -26.47 -34.25 -13.39
N PRO A 505 -25.51 -35.17 -13.20
CA PRO A 505 -25.41 -35.92 -11.96
C PRO A 505 -24.70 -35.05 -10.89
N TRP A 506 -25.49 -34.27 -10.14
CA TRP A 506 -24.99 -33.29 -9.16
C TRP A 506 -24.08 -33.89 -8.09
N ASP A 507 -24.31 -35.15 -7.68
CA ASP A 507 -23.48 -35.84 -6.69
C ASP A 507 -21.99 -35.94 -7.11
N TYR A 508 -21.73 -36.06 -8.41
CA TYR A 508 -20.36 -36.04 -8.93
C TYR A 508 -19.74 -34.66 -8.82
N ILE A 509 -20.52 -33.59 -9.03
CA ILE A 509 -20.05 -32.22 -8.85
C ILE A 509 -19.72 -31.98 -7.37
N TYR A 510 -20.62 -32.37 -6.46
CA TYR A 510 -20.38 -32.25 -5.02
C TYR A 510 -19.11 -32.99 -4.61
N GLY A 511 -19.00 -34.28 -4.94
CA GLY A 511 -17.86 -35.11 -4.58
C GLY A 511 -16.54 -34.62 -5.19
N LEU A 512 -16.51 -34.29 -6.49
CA LEU A 512 -15.28 -33.82 -7.14
C LEU A 512 -14.85 -32.43 -6.65
N PHE A 513 -15.80 -31.51 -6.46
CA PHE A 513 -15.46 -30.16 -6.01
C PHE A 513 -15.05 -30.14 -4.55
N GLU A 514 -15.72 -30.92 -3.70
CA GLU A 514 -15.35 -31.08 -2.30
C GLU A 514 -14.01 -31.81 -2.15
N GLN A 515 -13.83 -32.97 -2.76
CA GLN A 515 -12.67 -33.82 -2.45
C GLN A 515 -11.41 -33.43 -3.23
N ALA A 516 -11.54 -32.95 -4.48
CA ALA A 516 -10.39 -32.76 -5.37
C ALA A 516 -10.11 -31.30 -5.74
N VAL A 517 -11.14 -30.49 -6.00
CA VAL A 517 -10.92 -29.13 -6.53
C VAL A 517 -10.78 -28.09 -5.41
N TYR A 518 -11.83 -27.88 -4.63
CA TYR A 518 -11.88 -26.82 -3.62
C TYR A 518 -11.54 -27.32 -2.22
N GLY A 519 -12.06 -28.49 -1.79
CA GLY A 519 -11.76 -28.98 -0.44
C GLY A 519 -10.37 -29.58 -0.29
N GLY A 520 -9.65 -29.84 -1.39
CA GLY A 520 -8.19 -30.09 -1.33
C GLY A 520 -7.38 -28.91 -0.76
N ARG A 521 -7.99 -27.72 -0.69
CA ARG A 521 -7.41 -26.52 -0.03
C ARG A 521 -7.86 -26.36 1.42
N VAL A 522 -8.98 -26.97 1.79
CA VAL A 522 -9.68 -26.73 3.05
C VAL A 522 -9.40 -27.88 4.01
N ASP A 523 -8.67 -27.59 5.08
CA ASP A 523 -8.27 -28.59 6.08
C ASP A 523 -9.05 -28.49 7.40
N ASN A 524 -9.76 -27.38 7.66
CA ASN A 524 -10.65 -27.28 8.82
C ASN A 524 -12.01 -27.95 8.53
N PRO A 525 -12.45 -28.93 9.34
CA PRO A 525 -13.74 -29.60 9.15
C PRO A 525 -14.95 -28.67 9.08
N VAL A 526 -14.98 -27.60 9.89
CA VAL A 526 -16.09 -26.63 9.90
C VAL A 526 -16.14 -25.86 8.58
N ASP A 527 -14.98 -25.50 8.04
CA ASP A 527 -14.87 -24.86 6.73
C ASP A 527 -15.27 -25.84 5.61
N THR A 528 -14.95 -27.12 5.73
CA THR A 528 -15.42 -28.16 4.78
C THR A 528 -16.95 -28.24 4.76
N ASP A 529 -17.61 -28.16 5.91
CA ASP A 529 -19.08 -28.19 5.98
C ASP A 529 -19.70 -26.92 5.36
N VAL A 530 -19.07 -25.76 5.54
CA VAL A 530 -19.48 -24.53 4.85
C VAL A 530 -19.31 -24.66 3.34
N LEU A 531 -18.21 -25.25 2.86
CA LEU A 531 -17.99 -25.51 1.44
C LEU A 531 -19.09 -26.42 0.86
N LYS A 532 -19.42 -27.52 1.55
CA LYS A 532 -20.54 -28.42 1.18
C LYS A 532 -21.87 -27.70 1.11
N SER A 533 -22.14 -26.80 2.06
CA SER A 533 -23.36 -25.99 2.06
C SER A 533 -23.48 -25.14 0.79
N TYR A 534 -22.39 -24.50 0.34
CA TYR A 534 -22.43 -23.73 -0.91
C TYR A 534 -22.59 -24.62 -2.15
N LEU A 535 -21.91 -25.76 -2.18
CA LEU A 535 -22.01 -26.69 -3.31
C LEU A 535 -23.45 -27.17 -3.51
N THR A 536 -24.10 -27.61 -2.43
CA THR A 536 -25.50 -28.09 -2.46
C THR A 536 -26.50 -26.96 -2.74
N GLN A 537 -26.25 -25.75 -2.22
CA GLN A 537 -27.09 -24.58 -2.45
C GLN A 537 -27.11 -24.14 -3.92
N TYR A 538 -25.95 -24.13 -4.59
CA TYR A 538 -25.83 -23.57 -5.93
C TYR A 538 -26.00 -24.59 -7.06
N PHE A 539 -25.44 -25.79 -6.92
CA PHE A 539 -25.45 -26.79 -7.99
C PHE A 539 -26.60 -27.78 -7.80
N ASN A 540 -27.81 -27.39 -8.21
CA ASN A 540 -28.99 -28.25 -8.15
C ASN A 540 -29.99 -27.88 -9.26
N THR A 541 -30.97 -28.75 -9.50
CA THR A 541 -32.03 -28.56 -10.51
C THR A 541 -33.00 -27.41 -10.20
N ALA A 542 -33.06 -26.94 -8.95
CA ALA A 542 -33.92 -25.81 -8.60
C ALA A 542 -33.32 -24.48 -9.09
N VAL A 543 -31.99 -24.34 -9.02
CA VAL A 543 -31.24 -23.18 -9.51
C VAL A 543 -30.99 -23.29 -11.02
N ILE A 544 -30.54 -24.46 -11.50
CA ILE A 544 -30.11 -24.69 -12.89
C ILE A 544 -31.21 -25.45 -13.65
N GLY A 545 -31.59 -24.96 -14.85
CA GLY A 545 -32.63 -25.57 -15.68
C GLY A 545 -34.06 -25.13 -15.33
N GLY A 546 -34.23 -24.12 -14.47
CA GLY A 546 -35.52 -23.64 -14.00
C GLY A 546 -36.52 -23.33 -15.11
N SER A 547 -37.58 -24.14 -15.20
CA SER A 547 -38.79 -23.83 -15.97
C SER A 547 -39.39 -22.50 -15.51
N ARG A 548 -40.17 -21.83 -16.38
CA ARG A 548 -40.94 -20.61 -16.07
C ARG A 548 -41.74 -20.81 -14.76
N GLY A 549 -41.18 -20.43 -13.61
CA GLY A 549 -41.77 -20.66 -12.29
C GLY A 549 -40.84 -21.15 -11.17
N SER A 550 -39.55 -21.45 -11.41
CA SER A 550 -38.63 -21.75 -10.29
C SER A 550 -38.52 -20.55 -9.34
N LYS A 551 -38.81 -20.78 -8.05
CA LYS A 551 -38.74 -19.76 -6.99
C LYS A 551 -37.32 -19.57 -6.45
N THR A 552 -36.38 -20.45 -6.80
CA THR A 552 -35.02 -20.46 -6.25
C THR A 552 -34.10 -19.65 -7.15
N ARG A 553 -33.89 -18.38 -6.79
CA ARG A 553 -32.98 -17.48 -7.49
C ARG A 553 -31.53 -17.75 -7.07
N LEU A 554 -30.57 -17.43 -7.94
CA LEU A 554 -29.13 -17.55 -7.62
C LEU A 554 -28.75 -16.63 -6.45
N ALA A 555 -29.33 -15.42 -6.45
CA ALA A 555 -29.36 -14.49 -5.33
C ALA A 555 -30.69 -13.73 -5.38
N SER A 556 -31.03 -12.98 -4.33
CA SER A 556 -32.33 -12.26 -4.20
C SER A 556 -32.74 -11.48 -5.46
N ASN A 557 -31.78 -10.94 -6.24
CA ASN A 557 -32.01 -10.13 -7.44
C ASN A 557 -31.45 -10.72 -8.74
N ILE A 558 -30.94 -11.96 -8.76
CA ILE A 558 -30.23 -12.51 -9.93
C ILE A 558 -30.94 -13.77 -10.44
N ASN A 559 -31.46 -13.67 -11.66
CA ASN A 559 -32.08 -14.77 -12.38
C ASN A 559 -31.16 -15.26 -13.50
N LEU A 560 -31.06 -16.57 -13.68
CA LEU A 560 -30.31 -17.15 -14.79
C LEU A 560 -31.09 -16.99 -16.10
N PRO A 561 -30.44 -16.52 -17.18
CA PRO A 561 -31.02 -16.52 -18.53
C PRO A 561 -31.35 -17.94 -18.99
N ASN A 562 -32.42 -18.08 -19.77
CA ASN A 562 -32.76 -19.33 -20.47
C ASN A 562 -32.10 -19.42 -21.86
N SER A 563 -30.98 -18.73 -22.05
CA SER A 563 -30.22 -18.71 -23.29
C SER A 563 -28.77 -19.16 -23.04
N SER A 564 -28.08 -19.55 -24.12
CA SER A 564 -26.62 -19.76 -24.15
C SER A 564 -25.86 -18.50 -24.60
N ASN A 565 -26.53 -17.36 -24.67
CA ASN A 565 -25.96 -16.13 -25.22
C ASN A 565 -25.01 -15.48 -24.21
N PHE A 566 -23.72 -15.47 -24.52
CA PHE A 566 -22.66 -14.89 -23.68
C PHE A 566 -22.94 -13.44 -23.27
N SER A 567 -23.46 -12.62 -24.18
CA SER A 567 -23.74 -11.20 -23.91
C SER A 567 -24.81 -10.98 -22.84
N GLU A 568 -25.77 -11.91 -22.69
CA GLU A 568 -26.81 -11.81 -21.66
C GLU A 568 -26.23 -12.04 -20.26
N TYR A 569 -25.34 -13.04 -20.11
CA TYR A 569 -24.64 -13.29 -18.84
C TYR A 569 -23.65 -12.18 -18.50
N LYS A 570 -22.94 -11.65 -19.50
CA LYS A 570 -22.05 -10.51 -19.30
C LYS A 570 -22.81 -9.28 -18.83
N LYS A 571 -23.98 -9.00 -19.41
CA LYS A 571 -24.85 -7.90 -18.97
C LYS A 571 -25.32 -8.07 -17.52
N ILE A 572 -25.66 -9.29 -17.10
CA ILE A 572 -25.96 -9.56 -15.68
C ILE A 572 -24.78 -9.16 -14.78
N CYS A 573 -23.55 -9.45 -15.18
CA CYS A 573 -22.36 -9.05 -14.43
C CYS A 573 -22.18 -7.52 -14.39
N GLU A 574 -22.45 -6.84 -15.50
CA GLU A 574 -22.37 -5.37 -15.61
C GLU A 574 -23.45 -4.65 -14.78
N ASP A 575 -24.65 -5.25 -14.69
CA ASP A 575 -25.81 -4.73 -13.95
C ASP A 575 -25.71 -4.97 -12.42
N LEU A 576 -24.71 -5.73 -11.95
CA LEU A 576 -24.44 -5.86 -10.51
C LEU A 576 -24.02 -4.49 -9.92
N ASN A 577 -24.47 -4.20 -8.70
CA ASN A 577 -24.10 -2.98 -8.00
C ASN A 577 -22.59 -2.96 -7.70
N ASP A 578 -21.92 -1.84 -7.99
CA ASP A 578 -20.47 -1.69 -7.80
C ASP A 578 -20.06 -1.35 -6.35
N ASP A 579 -20.96 -0.80 -5.54
CA ASP A 579 -20.52 0.01 -4.39
C ASP A 579 -20.25 -0.78 -3.10
N GLN A 580 -20.91 -1.91 -2.84
CA GLN A 580 -20.57 -2.85 -1.75
C GLN A 580 -21.25 -4.22 -1.98
N ASP A 581 -20.51 -5.32 -1.83
CA ASP A 581 -21.11 -6.65 -1.75
C ASP A 581 -21.79 -6.85 -0.39
N ALA A 582 -23.11 -7.01 -0.39
CA ALA A 582 -23.85 -7.20 0.85
C ALA A 582 -23.46 -8.53 1.54
N PRO A 583 -23.26 -8.55 2.88
CA PRO A 583 -22.97 -9.77 3.63
C PRO A 583 -23.95 -10.92 3.39
N SER A 584 -25.20 -10.59 3.09
CA SER A 584 -26.26 -11.56 2.78
C SER A 584 -25.98 -12.39 1.52
N LEU A 585 -25.22 -11.87 0.54
CA LEU A 585 -24.78 -12.63 -0.63
C LEU A 585 -23.86 -13.79 -0.25
N PHE A 586 -23.11 -13.61 0.83
CA PHE A 586 -22.25 -14.63 1.43
C PHE A 586 -22.95 -15.45 2.51
N GLY A 587 -24.25 -15.24 2.77
CA GLY A 587 -24.94 -15.89 3.90
C GLY A 587 -24.44 -15.45 5.28
N LEU A 588 -23.79 -14.27 5.37
CA LEU A 588 -23.27 -13.69 6.61
C LEU A 588 -24.24 -12.64 7.19
N PRO A 589 -24.25 -12.45 8.51
CA PRO A 589 -25.10 -11.44 9.16
C PRO A 589 -24.60 -10.01 8.89
N ALA A 590 -25.50 -9.04 8.87
CA ALA A 590 -25.18 -7.64 8.52
C ALA A 590 -24.17 -6.96 9.47
N ASN A 591 -24.07 -7.40 10.72
CA ASN A 591 -23.10 -6.88 11.70
C ASN A 591 -21.64 -7.26 11.38
N ILE A 592 -21.40 -8.24 10.49
CA ILE A 592 -20.04 -8.65 10.13
C ILE A 592 -19.27 -7.51 9.46
N GLU A 593 -19.95 -6.69 8.68
CA GLU A 593 -19.35 -5.56 7.99
C GLU A 593 -18.83 -4.53 9.00
N ARG A 594 -19.58 -4.28 10.08
CA ARG A 594 -19.15 -3.38 11.17
C ARG A 594 -17.88 -3.90 11.84
N SER A 595 -17.78 -5.21 12.04
CA SER A 595 -16.60 -5.84 12.65
C SER A 595 -15.39 -5.79 11.71
N ALA A 596 -15.60 -6.05 10.42
CA ALA A 596 -14.57 -5.96 9.40
C ALA A 596 -14.03 -4.52 9.26
N GLN A 597 -14.91 -3.52 9.18
CA GLN A 597 -14.50 -2.11 9.10
C GLN A 597 -13.71 -1.68 10.34
N ARG A 598 -14.08 -2.13 11.55
CA ARG A 598 -13.30 -1.87 12.77
C ARG A 598 -11.90 -2.46 12.66
N MET A 599 -11.79 -3.74 12.30
CA MET A 599 -10.50 -4.43 12.17
C MET A 599 -9.61 -3.76 11.11
N ASN A 600 -10.16 -3.50 9.92
CA ASN A 600 -9.45 -2.82 8.84
C ASN A 600 -8.98 -1.43 9.26
N SER A 601 -9.82 -0.67 9.96
CA SER A 601 -9.45 0.66 10.45
C SER A 601 -8.32 0.60 11.47
N THR A 602 -8.35 -0.36 12.39
CA THR A 602 -7.26 -0.59 13.35
C THR A 602 -5.97 -0.98 12.63
N GLN A 603 -6.02 -1.86 11.63
CA GLN A 603 -4.87 -2.24 10.83
C GLN A 603 -4.27 -1.04 10.08
N ILE A 604 -5.12 -0.21 9.45
CA ILE A 604 -4.68 1.01 8.77
C ILE A 604 -4.00 1.97 9.75
N ILE A 605 -4.59 2.21 10.92
CA ILE A 605 -4.00 3.06 11.96
C ILE A 605 -2.65 2.51 12.41
N ASN A 606 -2.54 1.20 12.62
CA ASN A 606 -1.27 0.58 13.01
C ASN A 606 -0.21 0.73 11.91
N SER A 607 -0.57 0.55 10.64
CA SER A 607 0.34 0.80 9.51
C SER A 607 0.77 2.26 9.42
N LEU A 608 -0.14 3.22 9.69
CA LEU A 608 0.20 4.65 9.75
C LEU A 608 1.18 4.95 10.91
N LYS A 609 1.01 4.32 12.08
CA LYS A 609 1.97 4.43 13.18
C LYS A 609 3.37 3.96 12.77
N VAL A 610 3.46 2.87 12.00
CA VAL A 610 4.75 2.35 11.51
C VAL A 610 5.45 3.39 10.63
N LEU A 611 4.73 4.05 9.72
CA LEU A 611 5.31 5.08 8.84
C LEU A 611 5.86 6.31 9.58
N GLN A 612 5.23 6.67 10.71
CA GLN A 612 5.66 7.80 11.54
C GLN A 612 6.90 7.49 12.41
N ARG A 613 7.25 6.21 12.59
CA ARG A 613 8.47 5.82 13.31
C ARG A 613 9.70 6.19 12.47
N THR A 614 10.74 6.69 13.14
CA THR A 614 12.02 7.03 12.49
C THR A 614 12.97 5.82 12.57
N ASP A 615 13.43 5.30 11.42
CA ASP A 615 14.25 4.07 11.33
C ASP A 615 15.57 4.12 12.12
N VAL A 616 16.06 5.32 12.43
CA VAL A 616 17.35 5.54 13.10
C VAL A 616 17.36 5.06 14.56
N GLU A 617 16.20 4.75 15.15
CA GLU A 617 16.03 4.82 16.61
C GLU A 617 15.57 3.53 17.30
N VAL A 618 15.16 2.49 16.56
CA VAL A 618 14.69 1.22 17.18
C VAL A 618 15.84 0.25 17.48
N GLU A 619 16.95 0.32 16.72
CA GLU A 619 18.11 -0.57 16.96
C GLU A 619 19.08 -0.04 18.00
N LYS A 620 19.10 1.27 18.27
CA LYS A 620 19.97 1.86 19.29
C LYS A 620 19.19 2.06 20.58
N PHE A 621 19.68 1.45 21.64
CA PHE A 621 19.17 1.71 22.99
C PHE A 621 19.24 3.20 23.30
N ASP A 622 18.08 3.81 23.43
CA ASP A 622 17.90 5.18 23.89
C ASP A 622 17.13 5.12 25.22
N LYS A 623 17.86 5.38 26.31
CA LYS A 623 17.35 5.25 27.68
C LYS A 623 16.13 6.14 27.90
N ASP A 624 16.13 7.36 27.36
CA ASP A 624 15.08 8.34 27.62
C ASP A 624 13.79 7.97 26.87
N LYS A 625 13.91 7.44 25.65
CA LYS A 625 12.75 6.93 24.88
C LYS A 625 12.18 5.65 25.44
N TRP A 626 13.03 4.68 25.79
CA TRP A 626 12.58 3.45 26.42
C TRP A 626 11.87 3.75 27.73
N SER A 627 12.40 4.69 28.52
CA SER A 627 11.74 5.19 29.72
C SER A 627 10.36 5.79 29.40
N ALA A 628 10.26 6.68 28.42
CA ALA A 628 9.00 7.33 28.07
C ALA A 628 7.92 6.32 27.59
N LEU A 629 8.31 5.38 26.72
CA LEU A 629 7.37 4.47 26.07
C LEU A 629 7.01 3.24 26.92
N LEU A 630 7.95 2.69 27.70
CA LEU A 630 7.74 1.45 28.44
C LEU A 630 7.31 1.66 29.89
N THR A 631 7.56 2.85 30.48
CA THR A 631 7.13 3.14 31.87
C THR A 631 5.62 3.03 32.11
N PRO A 632 4.73 3.45 31.18
CA PRO A 632 3.29 3.22 31.34
C PRO A 632 2.93 1.74 31.53
N LEU A 633 3.53 0.85 30.74
CA LEU A 633 3.35 -0.61 30.86
C LEU A 633 3.85 -1.14 32.21
N LEU A 634 5.03 -0.71 32.64
CA LEU A 634 5.59 -1.08 33.94
C LEU A 634 4.71 -0.60 35.11
N ASN A 635 4.12 0.60 34.98
CA ASN A 635 3.20 1.14 35.97
C ASN A 635 1.88 0.38 36.01
N LEU A 636 1.36 -0.03 34.85
CA LEU A 636 0.17 -0.89 34.75
C LEU A 636 0.43 -2.23 35.42
N TRP A 637 1.55 -2.89 35.08
CA TRP A 637 1.94 -4.15 35.72
C TRP A 637 2.08 -3.99 37.24
N LYS A 638 2.69 -2.90 37.69
CA LYS A 638 2.79 -2.59 39.11
C LYS A 638 1.41 -2.46 39.74
N LYS A 639 0.47 -1.72 39.14
CA LYS A 639 -0.92 -1.53 39.62
C LYS A 639 -1.69 -2.85 39.69
N LEU A 640 -1.62 -3.69 38.66
CA LEU A 640 -2.31 -4.97 38.60
C LEU A 640 -1.86 -5.95 39.71
N ASN A 641 -0.61 -5.82 40.17
CA ASN A 641 -0.02 -6.71 41.16
C ASN A 641 0.19 -6.07 42.54
N GLN A 642 -0.41 -4.91 42.86
CA GLN A 642 -0.22 -4.27 44.18
C GLN A 642 -0.86 -5.08 45.31
N ASP A 643 -2.00 -5.70 45.03
CA ASP A 643 -2.85 -6.39 46.00
C ASP A 643 -2.76 -7.92 45.91
N THR A 644 -1.85 -8.46 45.09
CA THR A 644 -1.72 -9.90 44.84
C THR A 644 -0.33 -10.43 45.20
N ASP A 645 -0.28 -11.57 45.89
CA ASP A 645 0.97 -12.20 46.33
C ASP A 645 1.52 -13.25 45.34
N PHE A 646 0.97 -13.35 44.12
CA PHE A 646 1.37 -14.36 43.12
C PHE A 646 2.87 -14.33 42.79
N ILE A 647 3.48 -13.14 42.81
CA ILE A 647 4.91 -12.94 42.54
C ILE A 647 5.79 -13.64 43.59
N LYS A 648 5.34 -13.70 44.85
CA LYS A 648 6.11 -14.26 45.98
C LYS A 648 5.70 -15.69 46.32
N LEU A 649 4.64 -16.19 45.69
CA LEU A 649 4.04 -17.47 46.05
C LEU A 649 4.92 -18.62 45.56
N LYS A 650 5.43 -19.42 46.50
CA LYS A 650 6.18 -20.64 46.15
C LYS A 650 5.20 -21.77 45.87
N VAL A 651 5.13 -22.21 44.62
CA VAL A 651 4.32 -23.35 44.20
C VAL A 651 5.25 -24.53 43.93
N GLN A 652 4.88 -25.71 44.41
CA GLN A 652 5.60 -26.95 44.09
C GLN A 652 5.00 -27.57 42.82
N PRO A 653 5.83 -28.23 42.00
CA PRO A 653 5.33 -28.97 40.84
C PRO A 653 4.35 -30.05 41.30
N PRO A 654 3.16 -30.17 40.67
CA PRO A 654 2.19 -31.21 41.03
C PRO A 654 2.79 -32.61 40.82
N VAL A 655 2.53 -33.52 41.75
CA VAL A 655 2.95 -34.93 41.64
C VAL A 655 1.74 -35.79 41.29
N GLU A 656 1.86 -36.61 40.24
CA GLU A 656 0.79 -37.51 39.79
C GLU A 656 0.74 -38.79 40.65
N ASP A 657 0.27 -38.67 41.90
CA ASP A 657 0.19 -39.81 42.82
C ASP A 657 -1.12 -40.61 42.70
N GLY A 658 -2.00 -40.26 41.75
CA GLY A 658 -3.32 -40.90 41.56
C GLY A 658 -4.32 -40.70 42.71
N SER A 659 -3.94 -39.95 43.74
CA SER A 659 -4.71 -39.71 44.97
C SER A 659 -5.76 -38.61 44.83
N LEU A 660 -5.62 -37.74 43.82
CA LEU A 660 -6.52 -36.62 43.54
C LEU A 660 -7.48 -36.94 42.40
N SER A 661 -8.68 -36.36 42.45
CA SER A 661 -9.59 -36.43 41.31
C SER A 661 -8.98 -35.72 40.07
N PRO A 662 -9.28 -36.15 38.84
CA PRO A 662 -8.72 -35.54 37.63
C PRO A 662 -8.93 -34.02 37.53
N ILE A 663 -10.05 -33.51 38.04
CA ILE A 663 -10.34 -32.06 38.10
C ILE A 663 -9.40 -31.35 39.09
N GLN A 664 -9.13 -31.95 40.25
CA GLN A 664 -8.22 -31.36 41.24
C GLN A 664 -6.78 -31.36 40.75
N SER A 665 -6.34 -32.43 40.08
CA SER A 665 -5.03 -32.48 39.43
C SER A 665 -4.89 -31.42 38.35
N PHE A 666 -5.91 -31.25 37.49
CA PHE A 666 -5.95 -30.19 36.50
C PHE A 666 -5.86 -28.79 37.13
N LEU A 667 -6.64 -28.51 38.18
CA LEU A 667 -6.60 -27.21 38.87
C LEU A 667 -5.24 -26.94 39.53
N GLN A 668 -4.56 -27.97 40.06
CA GLN A 668 -3.21 -27.82 40.61
C GLN A 668 -2.19 -27.52 39.51
N LEU A 669 -2.30 -28.16 38.35
CA LEU A 669 -1.46 -27.88 37.18
C LEU A 669 -1.70 -26.47 36.64
N GLU A 670 -2.95 -26.06 36.45
CA GLU A 670 -3.30 -24.69 36.02
C GLU A 670 -2.79 -23.64 37.00
N ARG A 671 -2.94 -23.89 38.31
CA ARG A 671 -2.41 -23.00 39.35
C ARG A 671 -0.89 -22.90 39.28
N TYR A 672 -0.19 -24.01 39.11
CA TYR A 672 1.27 -24.04 38.99
C TYR A 672 1.74 -23.29 37.73
N ASN A 673 1.19 -23.63 36.57
CA ASN A 673 1.53 -23.03 35.28
C ASN A 673 1.21 -21.53 35.25
N GLY A 674 0.04 -21.14 35.75
CA GLY A 674 -0.38 -19.73 35.80
C GLY A 674 0.53 -18.88 36.70
N ILE A 675 0.91 -19.40 37.87
CA ILE A 675 1.82 -18.68 38.77
C ILE A 675 3.23 -18.61 38.20
N GLN A 676 3.73 -19.70 37.61
CA GLN A 676 5.03 -19.71 36.94
C GLN A 676 5.08 -18.68 35.79
N LEU A 677 4.02 -18.59 34.98
CA LEU A 677 3.93 -17.59 33.91
C LEU A 677 3.95 -16.16 34.46
N VAL A 678 3.18 -15.86 35.51
CA VAL A 678 3.17 -14.54 36.16
C VAL A 678 4.56 -14.18 36.70
N GLN A 679 5.26 -15.14 37.30
CA GLN A 679 6.62 -14.95 37.81
C GLN A 679 7.61 -14.66 36.68
N THR A 680 7.57 -15.42 35.59
CA THR A 680 8.41 -15.18 34.40
C THR A 680 8.15 -13.81 33.79
N ILE A 681 6.88 -13.40 33.63
CA ILE A 681 6.55 -12.05 33.12
C ILE A 681 7.07 -10.98 34.08
N HIS A 682 6.94 -11.17 35.39
CA HIS A 682 7.45 -10.23 36.37
C HIS A 682 8.97 -10.12 36.33
N GLU A 683 9.70 -11.22 36.20
CA GLU A 683 11.16 -11.24 36.07
C GLU A 683 11.63 -10.50 34.82
N ASN A 684 10.96 -10.71 33.68
CA ASN A 684 11.27 -10.03 32.42
C ASN A 684 11.02 -8.52 32.52
N LEU A 685 9.86 -8.09 33.02
CA LEU A 685 9.55 -6.67 33.21
C LEU A 685 10.43 -6.01 34.28
N ALA A 686 10.80 -6.73 35.34
CA ALA A 686 11.73 -6.24 36.34
C ALA A 686 13.14 -6.05 35.76
N SER A 687 13.60 -6.97 34.92
CA SER A 687 14.88 -6.86 34.21
C SER A 687 14.88 -5.67 33.25
N LEU A 688 13.79 -5.45 32.51
CA LEU A 688 13.60 -4.26 31.68
C LEU A 688 13.64 -2.98 32.51
N SER A 689 12.93 -2.96 33.64
CA SER A 689 12.90 -1.81 34.54
C SER A 689 14.28 -1.49 35.12
N LYS A 690 15.08 -2.52 35.46
CA LYS A 690 16.47 -2.35 35.92
C LYS A 690 17.35 -1.73 34.83
N VAL A 691 17.21 -2.16 33.57
CA VAL A 691 17.93 -1.59 32.43
C VAL A 691 17.55 -0.12 32.20
N ILE A 692 16.24 0.19 32.17
CA ILE A 692 15.75 1.57 32.01
C ILE A 692 16.26 2.48 33.14
N ARG A 693 16.33 1.97 34.38
CA ARG A 693 16.88 2.70 35.52
C ARG A 693 18.42 2.80 35.52
N GLY A 694 19.10 2.09 34.63
CA GLY A 694 20.57 2.06 34.53
C GLY A 694 21.25 1.18 35.58
N ILE A 695 20.52 0.22 36.16
CA ILE A 695 21.01 -0.69 37.21
C ILE A 695 21.61 -1.96 36.59
N SER A 696 21.19 -2.34 35.39
CA SER A 696 21.64 -3.54 34.68
C SER A 696 22.09 -3.21 33.25
N LEU A 697 23.00 -4.02 32.72
CA LEU A 697 23.38 -4.02 31.30
C LEU A 697 22.27 -4.66 30.45
N ILE A 698 22.24 -4.29 29.17
CA ILE A 698 21.34 -4.85 28.17
C ILE A 698 21.89 -6.20 27.70
N THR A 699 21.03 -7.21 27.69
CA THR A 699 21.29 -8.49 27.04
C THR A 699 20.48 -8.56 25.74
N ASN A 700 20.83 -9.50 24.85
CA ASN A 700 20.10 -9.68 23.58
C ASN A 700 18.63 -10.02 23.82
N GLU A 701 18.33 -10.86 24.82
CA GLU A 701 16.95 -11.19 25.22
C GLU A 701 16.17 -9.94 25.65
N ILE A 702 16.82 -9.06 26.43
CA ILE A 702 16.23 -7.78 26.86
C ILE A 702 15.94 -6.86 25.68
N GLN A 703 16.82 -6.86 24.70
CA GLN A 703 16.66 -6.07 23.50
C GLN A 703 15.53 -6.60 22.61
N GLU A 704 15.39 -7.92 22.46
CA GLU A 704 14.31 -8.53 21.68
C GLU A 704 12.94 -8.26 22.28
N TYR A 705 12.67 -8.59 23.54
CA TYR A 705 11.34 -8.35 24.09
C TYR A 705 11.02 -6.85 24.19
N ALA A 706 12.01 -5.99 24.41
CA ALA A 706 11.78 -4.55 24.43
C ALA A 706 11.44 -4.03 23.03
N LYS A 707 12.07 -4.59 21.99
CA LYS A 707 11.72 -4.29 20.61
C LYS A 707 10.28 -4.72 20.31
N ASP A 708 9.86 -5.91 20.70
CA ASP A 708 8.50 -6.40 20.49
C ASP A 708 7.47 -5.51 21.22
N LEU A 709 7.75 -5.16 22.48
CA LEU A 709 6.92 -4.23 23.26
C LEU A 709 6.82 -2.84 22.62
N LEU A 710 7.93 -2.32 22.07
CA LEU A 710 7.94 -1.04 21.34
C LEU A 710 7.22 -1.15 19.99
N GLN A 711 7.21 -2.34 19.39
CA GLN A 711 6.49 -2.63 18.16
C GLN A 711 4.98 -2.79 18.38
N ASN A 712 4.53 -2.98 19.64
CA ASN A 712 3.18 -3.39 20.03
C ASN A 712 2.79 -4.75 19.48
N GLU A 713 3.76 -5.66 19.39
CA GLU A 713 3.59 -7.05 18.95
C GLU A 713 3.42 -8.02 20.14
#